data_AF-A0A149NIF5-F1
#
_entry.id   AF-A0A149NIF5-F1
#
_cell.length_a   1.000
_cell.length_b   1.000
_cell.length_c   1.000
_cell.angle_alpha   90.00
_cell.angle_beta   90.00
_cell.angle_gamma   90.00
#
_symmetry.space_group_name_H-M   'P 1'
#
loop_
_entity.id
_entity.type
_entity.pdbx_description
1 polymer ?
#
loop_
_entity_poly.entity_id
_entity_poly.type
_entity_poly.pdbx_seq_one_letter_code
_entity_poly.pdbx_strand_id
1 'polypeptide(L)'
;MNRLKLYLLALTALAVCSAKADEGMWLLQLMQQQHSIDMMKKQGLKLEAQDLYNPNGVSLKDAVGIFGGGCTGEIISPEGLILTNHHCGYASIQQHSSVEHDYLTDGFWATSRDKELPTPGLKFTFIERIEDITDIVNLRIAAKEITESESFSSTFLNKLAKELFEKSDLKGKKGIVPQALPFYAGNKFYMFYKKVYPDVRMVAAPPSSIGKFGGETDNWMWPRHTGDFSMFRIYADANGEPAEYSASNVPLKTKKHLNISIKGLKEGDYAMIMGFPGSTSRYLTVSEVKERMEASNAPRIRIRGTRQDVLKEAMNASDKVRIQYANKYAGSSNYWKNSIGMNKAIIDNNVLGTKAEQEAKFAKFAKEKNNTDYMNVVAKIDEAVAKTSPIKYQQTCLTETFFGGIEFGSPFMVMDKLKEALEQKNDSSIEANIKVLKEVFNDIHNKDYDHEVDRKVAKALLPLYAEMIPAGQRPAIYDVIEKEYKGDYNAYVDAMYDTSILANQANFDKFIKKPTVKAIEKDIATQYSRAKFDKYTNLAEQMGKLPEELALLHKTYIRGLGEMKLPVPSYPDANFTIRLTYGNVKPYSPKDGVYYKYYTTTDGILEKENPEDREFVVPAKLKELIEKKDFGRYALPNGEMPVCFLSTNDITGGNSGSPVLNENGELIGCAFDGNWESLSGDINFDNNLQRCINLDIRYVLFILEKLGGCGHLINEMTIVE
;
A
#
# COMPACT_ATOMS: atom_id res chain seq x y z
N MET A 1 -12.97 53.98 24.29
CA MET A 1 -12.85 52.50 24.26
C MET A 1 -11.68 52.08 25.14
N ASN A 2 -11.95 51.43 26.26
CA ASN A 2 -10.97 51.16 27.32
C ASN A 2 -9.85 50.23 26.85
N ARG A 3 -8.59 50.66 27.04
CA ARG A 3 -7.38 49.84 26.82
C ARG A 3 -7.45 48.48 27.54
N LEU A 4 -8.18 48.41 28.66
CA LEU A 4 -8.47 47.17 29.38
C LEU A 4 -9.22 46.12 28.53
N LYS A 5 -10.13 46.51 27.63
CA LYS A 5 -10.82 45.58 26.72
C LYS A 5 -9.89 45.07 25.60
N LEU A 6 -8.90 45.88 25.18
CA LEU A 6 -7.90 45.49 24.19
C LEU A 6 -6.91 44.47 24.78
N TYR A 7 -6.51 44.66 26.04
CA TYR A 7 -5.66 43.69 26.77
C TYR A 7 -6.43 42.42 27.13
N LEU A 8 -7.74 42.48 27.41
CA LEU A 8 -8.57 41.30 27.64
C LEU A 8 -8.81 40.49 26.34
N LEU A 9 -8.93 41.15 25.18
CA LEU A 9 -8.95 40.49 23.86
C LEU A 9 -7.60 39.85 23.51
N ALA A 10 -6.49 40.52 23.85
CA ALA A 10 -5.15 39.97 23.64
C ALA A 10 -4.81 38.80 24.59
N LEU A 11 -5.31 38.82 25.84
CA LEU A 11 -5.17 37.70 26.77
C LEU A 11 -6.07 36.49 26.42
N THR A 12 -7.25 36.73 25.84
CA THR A 12 -8.10 35.63 25.34
C THR A 12 -7.57 35.02 24.05
N ALA A 13 -6.86 35.79 23.21
CA ALA A 13 -6.12 35.26 22.06
C ALA A 13 -4.86 34.43 22.44
N LEU A 14 -4.34 34.57 23.66
CA LEU A 14 -3.25 33.75 24.21
C LEU A 14 -3.74 32.49 24.93
N ALA A 15 -5.07 32.36 25.14
CA ALA A 15 -5.72 31.17 25.67
C ALA A 15 -6.35 30.30 24.57
N VAL A 16 -5.88 30.43 23.32
CA VAL A 16 -6.05 29.36 22.34
C VAL A 16 -5.18 28.22 22.86
N CYS A 17 -5.79 27.29 23.59
CA CYS A 17 -5.20 25.98 23.79
C CYS A 17 -4.70 25.54 22.42
N SER A 18 -3.39 25.34 22.26
CA SER A 18 -2.86 24.60 21.12
C SER A 18 -3.49 23.22 21.22
N ALA A 19 -4.66 23.05 20.61
CA ALA A 19 -5.16 21.76 20.25
C ALA A 19 -4.05 21.21 19.37
N LYS A 20 -3.29 20.26 19.92
CA LYS A 20 -2.35 19.50 19.12
C LYS A 20 -3.18 18.91 17.99
N ALA A 21 -2.76 19.14 16.75
CA ALA A 21 -3.18 18.26 15.68
C ALA A 21 -2.74 16.86 16.13
N ASP A 22 -3.68 15.94 16.25
CA ASP A 22 -3.40 14.65 16.85
C ASP A 22 -2.94 13.70 15.74
N GLU A 23 -1.65 13.38 15.81
CA GLU A 23 -1.06 12.18 15.23
C GLU A 23 -1.94 10.95 15.56
N GLY A 24 -2.17 10.10 14.57
CA GLY A 24 -2.71 8.77 14.81
C GLY A 24 -3.65 8.23 13.74
N MET A 25 -3.73 6.90 13.72
CA MET A 25 -4.61 6.09 12.89
C MET A 25 -5.59 5.33 13.78
N TRP A 26 -6.69 6.01 14.13
CA TRP A 26 -7.61 5.64 15.20
C TRP A 26 -8.60 4.54 14.81
N LEU A 27 -8.99 3.71 15.78
CA LEU A 27 -9.98 2.66 15.58
C LEU A 27 -11.39 3.24 15.72
N LEU A 28 -12.21 3.08 14.69
CA LEU A 28 -13.55 3.67 14.63
C LEU A 28 -14.44 3.23 15.82
N GLN A 29 -14.37 1.95 16.20
CA GLN A 29 -15.16 1.39 17.29
C GLN A 29 -14.73 1.89 18.69
N LEU A 30 -13.53 2.47 18.81
CA LEU A 30 -12.99 2.94 20.09
C LEU A 30 -13.02 4.46 20.22
N MET A 31 -13.56 5.21 19.26
CA MET A 31 -13.44 6.68 19.23
C MET A 31 -13.87 7.37 20.53
N GLN A 32 -14.94 6.88 21.17
CA GLN A 32 -15.40 7.40 22.45
C GLN A 32 -14.44 7.05 23.60
N GLN A 33 -13.98 5.79 23.68
CA GLN A 33 -13.03 5.34 24.69
C GLN A 33 -11.65 6.00 24.53
N GLN A 34 -11.29 6.34 23.31
CA GLN A 34 -10.05 7.03 22.94
C GLN A 34 -10.19 8.55 22.98
N HIS A 35 -11.34 9.11 23.36
CA HIS A 35 -11.62 10.55 23.34
C HIS A 35 -11.34 11.24 21.99
N SER A 36 -11.20 10.49 20.88
CA SER A 36 -10.84 11.05 19.58
C SER A 36 -11.99 11.85 18.98
N ILE A 37 -13.25 11.48 19.26
CA ILE A 37 -14.41 12.28 18.87
C ILE A 37 -14.42 13.68 19.50
N ASP A 38 -14.05 13.78 20.78
CA ASP A 38 -14.00 15.06 21.48
C ASP A 38 -12.90 15.95 20.89
N MET A 39 -11.77 15.35 20.51
CA MET A 39 -10.67 16.05 19.85
C MET A 39 -11.04 16.48 18.43
N MET A 40 -11.72 15.64 17.66
CA MET A 40 -12.24 16.00 16.33
C MET A 40 -13.21 17.19 16.41
N LYS A 41 -14.14 17.19 17.37
CA LYS A 41 -15.06 18.32 17.59
C LYS A 41 -14.33 19.61 17.94
N LYS A 42 -13.26 19.53 18.75
CA LYS A 42 -12.40 20.70 19.05
C LYS A 42 -11.69 21.24 17.81
N GLN A 43 -11.40 20.40 16.82
CA GLN A 43 -10.79 20.80 15.55
C GLN A 43 -11.79 21.26 14.48
N GLY A 44 -13.10 21.14 14.74
CA GLY A 44 -14.15 21.70 13.90
C GLY A 44 -15.21 20.71 13.41
N LEU A 45 -15.08 19.41 13.71
CA LEU A 45 -16.09 18.40 13.31
C LEU A 45 -17.48 18.77 13.83
N LYS A 46 -18.49 18.72 12.94
CA LYS A 46 -19.90 18.97 13.27
C LYS A 46 -20.75 17.71 13.40
N LEU A 47 -20.19 16.56 13.03
CA LEU A 47 -20.83 15.25 13.11
C LEU A 47 -20.71 14.63 14.51
N GLU A 48 -21.65 13.73 14.80
CA GLU A 48 -21.62 12.87 15.98
C GLU A 48 -20.84 11.57 15.70
N ALA A 49 -20.39 10.88 16.76
CA ALA A 49 -19.63 9.63 16.61
C ALA A 49 -20.37 8.57 15.76
N GLN A 50 -21.70 8.51 15.87
CA GLN A 50 -22.54 7.56 15.13
C GLN A 50 -22.65 7.89 13.64
N ASP A 51 -22.47 9.15 13.24
CA ASP A 51 -22.42 9.52 11.81
C ASP A 51 -21.16 8.97 11.15
N LEU A 52 -20.06 8.88 11.91
CA LEU A 52 -18.80 8.31 11.44
C LEU A 52 -18.84 6.77 11.47
N TYR A 53 -19.18 6.20 12.62
CA TYR A 53 -19.25 4.75 12.86
C TYR A 53 -20.48 4.37 13.69
N ASN A 54 -21.40 3.62 13.08
CA ASN A 54 -22.54 3.03 13.78
C ASN A 54 -22.51 1.51 13.64
N PRO A 55 -22.28 0.74 14.72
CA PRO A 55 -22.28 -0.72 14.63
C PRO A 55 -23.65 -1.32 14.32
N ASN A 56 -24.73 -0.55 14.51
CA ASN A 56 -26.12 -1.01 14.39
C ASN A 56 -26.92 -0.25 13.32
N GLY A 57 -26.26 0.50 12.44
CA GLY A 57 -26.92 1.36 11.47
C GLY A 57 -25.98 1.85 10.39
N VAL A 58 -26.50 2.67 9.47
CA VAL A 58 -25.70 3.22 8.37
C VAL A 58 -24.88 4.41 8.86
N SER A 59 -23.60 4.46 8.49
CA SER A 59 -22.69 5.59 8.78
C SER A 59 -21.73 5.86 7.61
N LEU A 60 -20.84 6.85 7.73
CA LEU A 60 -19.83 7.14 6.70
C LEU A 60 -18.93 5.96 6.37
N LYS A 61 -18.66 5.09 7.36
CA LYS A 61 -17.95 3.82 7.19
C LYS A 61 -18.47 2.99 6.00
N ASP A 62 -19.78 3.00 5.77
CA ASP A 62 -20.42 2.17 4.74
C ASP A 62 -20.22 2.70 3.31
N ALA A 63 -19.63 3.88 3.16
CA ALA A 63 -19.20 4.42 1.87
C ALA A 63 -17.70 4.20 1.61
N VAL A 64 -16.96 3.55 2.52
CA VAL A 64 -15.50 3.36 2.42
C VAL A 64 -15.17 1.87 2.40
N GLY A 65 -14.36 1.44 1.44
CA GLY A 65 -13.99 0.04 1.30
C GLY A 65 -12.58 -0.17 0.78
N ILE A 66 -12.12 -1.41 0.83
CA ILE A 66 -10.84 -1.82 0.27
C ILE A 66 -11.04 -1.97 -1.24
N PHE A 67 -10.24 -1.23 -1.99
CA PHE A 67 -10.15 -1.35 -3.44
C PHE A 67 -9.01 -2.31 -3.81
N GLY A 68 -9.35 -3.43 -4.44
CA GLY A 68 -8.39 -4.48 -4.77
C GLY A 68 -7.79 -5.10 -3.50
N GLY A 69 -6.46 -5.14 -3.41
CA GLY A 69 -5.73 -5.76 -2.30
C GLY A 69 -4.86 -4.83 -1.47
N GLY A 70 -4.81 -3.53 -1.79
CA GLY A 70 -3.81 -2.62 -1.21
C GLY A 70 -4.18 -1.15 -1.18
N CYS A 71 -5.37 -0.76 -1.63
CA CYS A 71 -5.83 0.63 -1.63
C CYS A 71 -7.18 0.77 -0.94
N THR A 72 -7.56 2.03 -0.69
CA THR A 72 -8.90 2.44 -0.29
C THR A 72 -9.68 2.89 -1.53
N GLY A 73 -11.00 2.78 -1.48
CA GLY A 73 -11.89 3.46 -2.42
C GLY A 73 -13.16 3.91 -1.72
N GLU A 74 -13.84 4.88 -2.33
CA GLU A 74 -15.00 5.55 -1.76
C GLU A 74 -16.20 5.55 -2.71
N ILE A 75 -17.39 5.33 -2.16
CA ILE A 75 -18.65 5.33 -2.91
C ILE A 75 -19.17 6.76 -3.03
N ILE A 76 -19.28 7.25 -4.26
CA ILE A 76 -19.65 8.65 -4.56
C ILE A 76 -21.00 8.79 -5.28
N SER A 77 -21.70 7.66 -5.49
CA SER A 77 -23.04 7.65 -6.07
C SER A 77 -23.95 6.57 -5.46
N PRO A 78 -25.27 6.71 -5.59
CA PRO A 78 -26.23 5.70 -5.13
C PRO A 78 -26.13 4.35 -5.88
N GLU A 79 -25.42 4.31 -7.01
CA GLU A 79 -25.25 3.12 -7.86
C GLU A 79 -23.82 2.58 -7.86
N GLY A 80 -23.12 2.74 -6.74
CA GLY A 80 -21.85 2.07 -6.48
C GLY A 80 -20.68 2.56 -7.32
N LEU A 81 -20.70 3.81 -7.79
CA LEU A 81 -19.53 4.45 -8.40
C LEU A 81 -18.46 4.64 -7.32
N ILE A 82 -17.28 4.13 -7.61
CA ILE A 82 -16.09 4.18 -6.77
C ILE A 82 -15.18 5.28 -7.31
N LEU A 83 -14.69 6.14 -6.43
CA LEU A 83 -13.48 6.93 -6.65
C LEU A 83 -12.31 6.27 -5.91
N THR A 84 -11.16 6.18 -6.57
CA THR A 84 -9.88 5.79 -5.99
C THR A 84 -8.76 6.48 -6.79
N ASN A 85 -7.50 6.25 -6.45
CA ASN A 85 -6.38 6.85 -7.17
C ASN A 85 -6.14 6.20 -8.54
N HIS A 86 -5.55 6.95 -9.47
CA HIS A 86 -5.08 6.41 -10.75
C HIS A 86 -4.04 5.32 -10.51
N HIS A 87 -3.10 5.52 -9.59
CA HIS A 87 -2.10 4.51 -9.27
C HIS A 87 -2.69 3.24 -8.61
N CYS A 88 -3.83 3.36 -7.92
CA CYS A 88 -4.56 2.20 -7.38
C CYS A 88 -5.27 1.41 -8.48
N GLY A 89 -5.86 2.10 -9.46
CA GLY A 89 -6.45 1.50 -10.67
C GLY A 89 -5.42 1.05 -11.71
N TYR A 90 -4.13 1.38 -11.55
CA TYR A 90 -3.11 1.28 -12.61
C TYR A 90 -2.93 -0.14 -13.17
N ALA A 91 -2.97 -1.15 -12.31
CA ALA A 91 -2.91 -2.55 -12.76
C ALA A 91 -4.12 -2.92 -13.62
N SER A 92 -5.30 -2.37 -13.33
CA SER A 92 -6.52 -2.58 -14.12
C SER A 92 -6.48 -1.81 -15.45
N ILE A 93 -5.97 -0.57 -15.41
CA ILE A 93 -5.78 0.25 -16.63
C ILE A 93 -4.78 -0.44 -17.57
N GLN A 94 -3.66 -0.94 -17.04
CA GLN A 94 -2.68 -1.72 -17.78
C GLN A 94 -3.25 -3.04 -18.31
N GLN A 95 -4.07 -3.75 -17.50
CA GLN A 95 -4.71 -5.01 -17.92
C GLN A 95 -5.56 -4.82 -19.18
N HIS A 96 -6.23 -3.68 -19.29
CA HIS A 96 -7.07 -3.32 -20.44
C HIS A 96 -6.32 -2.63 -21.58
N SER A 97 -5.05 -2.27 -21.39
CA SER A 97 -4.25 -1.56 -22.38
C SER A 97 -3.56 -2.51 -23.37
N SER A 98 -3.40 -2.04 -24.60
CA SER A 98 -2.67 -2.68 -25.69
C SER A 98 -1.98 -1.61 -26.53
N VAL A 99 -1.21 -2.01 -27.54
CA VAL A 99 -0.61 -1.02 -28.48
C VAL A 99 -1.71 -0.35 -29.30
N GLU A 100 -2.78 -1.06 -29.62
CA GLU A 100 -3.93 -0.57 -30.39
C GLU A 100 -4.88 0.30 -29.54
N HIS A 101 -5.01 0.00 -28.26
CA HIS A 101 -5.84 0.72 -27.30
C HIS A 101 -5.04 0.98 -26.02
N ASP A 102 -4.25 2.06 -26.01
CA ASP A 102 -3.36 2.39 -24.89
C ASP A 102 -4.05 3.30 -23.88
N TYR A 103 -4.87 2.72 -23.00
CA TYR A 103 -5.55 3.47 -21.95
C TYR A 103 -4.59 4.11 -20.93
N LEU A 104 -3.33 3.67 -20.84
CA LEU A 104 -2.32 4.36 -20.02
C LEU A 104 -1.95 5.71 -20.62
N THR A 105 -1.85 5.82 -21.94
CA THR A 105 -1.49 7.05 -22.65
C THR A 105 -2.69 7.94 -22.92
N ASP A 106 -3.81 7.35 -23.33
CA ASP A 106 -4.99 8.07 -23.83
C ASP A 106 -6.06 8.31 -22.77
N GLY A 107 -6.00 7.56 -21.66
CA GLY A 107 -7.09 7.47 -20.69
C GLY A 107 -8.25 6.63 -21.20
N PHE A 108 -9.29 6.50 -20.37
CA PHE A 108 -10.50 5.76 -20.68
C PHE A 108 -11.73 6.45 -20.09
N TRP A 109 -12.81 6.53 -20.85
CA TRP A 109 -14.05 7.20 -20.45
C TRP A 109 -15.25 6.41 -20.98
N ALA A 110 -15.91 5.62 -20.13
CA ALA A 110 -17.12 4.90 -20.51
C ALA A 110 -18.25 5.90 -20.81
N THR A 111 -18.90 5.78 -21.98
CA THR A 111 -20.00 6.68 -22.38
C THR A 111 -21.36 6.25 -21.83
N SER A 112 -21.47 5.01 -21.33
CA SER A 112 -22.67 4.40 -20.75
C SER A 112 -22.30 3.15 -19.94
N ARG A 113 -23.24 2.59 -19.17
CA ARG A 113 -23.00 1.41 -18.31
C ARG A 113 -22.57 0.16 -19.09
N ASP A 114 -23.06 -0.03 -20.32
CA ASP A 114 -22.64 -1.14 -21.17
C ASP A 114 -21.22 -0.99 -21.74
N LYS A 115 -20.60 0.18 -21.58
CA LYS A 115 -19.20 0.44 -21.96
C LYS A 115 -18.22 0.33 -20.80
N GLU A 116 -18.70 0.16 -19.57
CA GLU A 116 -17.82 -0.07 -18.41
C GLU A 116 -17.12 -1.44 -18.56
N LEU A 117 -15.79 -1.45 -18.45
CA LEU A 117 -15.00 -2.65 -18.74
C LEU A 117 -14.98 -3.59 -17.54
N PRO A 118 -15.46 -4.85 -17.65
CA PRO A 118 -15.27 -5.84 -16.60
C PRO A 118 -13.78 -6.02 -16.29
N THR A 119 -13.40 -6.02 -15.01
CA THR A 119 -11.99 -6.10 -14.60
C THR A 119 -11.74 -7.38 -13.80
N PRO A 120 -11.43 -8.51 -14.46
CA PRO A 120 -11.27 -9.80 -13.79
C PRO A 120 -10.19 -9.76 -12.70
N GLY A 121 -10.56 -10.25 -11.51
CA GLY A 121 -9.69 -10.32 -10.34
C GLY A 121 -9.75 -9.09 -9.43
N LEU A 122 -10.27 -7.95 -9.91
CA LEU A 122 -10.51 -6.77 -9.07
C LEU A 122 -11.74 -6.98 -8.20
N LYS A 123 -11.64 -6.62 -6.92
CA LYS A 123 -12.72 -6.75 -5.93
C LYS A 123 -12.87 -5.46 -5.16
N PHE A 124 -14.07 -5.22 -4.65
CA PHE A 124 -14.34 -4.18 -3.66
C PHE A 124 -14.83 -4.80 -2.37
N THR A 125 -14.23 -4.42 -1.24
CA THR A 125 -14.54 -5.06 0.06
C THR A 125 -14.98 -4.04 1.08
N PHE A 126 -16.23 -4.12 1.52
CA PHE A 126 -16.76 -3.34 2.63
C PHE A 126 -16.44 -4.01 3.97
N ILE A 127 -16.41 -3.21 5.03
CA ILE A 127 -16.41 -3.73 6.41
C ILE A 127 -17.87 -3.84 6.86
N GLU A 128 -18.38 -5.04 7.05
CA GLU A 128 -19.74 -5.26 7.55
C GLU A 128 -19.79 -5.00 9.06
N ARG A 129 -18.93 -5.68 9.83
CA ARG A 129 -18.95 -5.63 11.29
C ARG A 129 -17.55 -5.73 11.90
N ILE A 130 -17.35 -5.11 13.06
CA ILE A 130 -16.12 -5.19 13.86
C ILE A 130 -16.52 -5.61 15.28
N GLU A 131 -15.86 -6.64 15.82
CA GLU A 131 -16.08 -7.17 17.17
C GLU A 131 -14.77 -7.20 17.96
N ASP A 132 -14.81 -6.86 19.26
CA ASP A 132 -13.70 -7.11 20.19
C ASP A 132 -13.76 -8.57 20.65
N ILE A 133 -12.72 -9.33 20.35
CA ILE A 133 -12.60 -10.74 20.71
C ILE A 133 -11.46 -10.97 21.72
N THR A 134 -10.95 -9.89 22.34
CA THR A 134 -9.80 -9.94 23.25
C THR A 134 -10.04 -10.91 24.41
N ASP A 135 -11.21 -10.85 25.04
CA ASP A 135 -11.53 -11.72 26.19
C ASP A 135 -11.61 -13.19 25.77
N ILE A 136 -12.12 -13.47 24.58
CA ILE A 136 -12.16 -14.84 24.03
C ILE A 136 -10.74 -15.37 23.86
N VAL A 137 -9.84 -14.59 23.28
CA VAL A 137 -8.43 -15.00 23.11
C VAL A 137 -7.74 -15.19 24.46
N ASN A 138 -7.93 -14.26 25.40
CA ASN A 138 -7.34 -14.35 26.75
C ASN A 138 -7.84 -15.58 27.52
N LEU A 139 -9.11 -15.96 27.37
CA LEU A 139 -9.65 -17.19 27.98
C LEU A 139 -8.99 -18.45 27.41
N ARG A 140 -8.69 -18.48 26.10
CA ARG A 140 -7.97 -19.61 25.46
C ARG A 140 -6.55 -19.76 25.99
N ILE A 141 -5.87 -18.62 26.21
CA ILE A 141 -4.54 -18.59 26.84
C ILE A 141 -4.63 -19.08 28.29
N ALA A 142 -5.60 -18.57 29.08
CA ALA A 142 -5.78 -18.95 30.48
C ALA A 142 -6.13 -20.44 30.65
N ALA A 143 -6.91 -21.00 29.71
CA ALA A 143 -7.23 -22.41 29.64
C ALA A 143 -6.07 -23.30 29.16
N LYS A 144 -4.93 -22.69 28.77
CA LYS A 144 -3.75 -23.38 28.20
C LYS A 144 -4.05 -24.15 26.92
N GLU A 145 -5.07 -23.74 26.18
CA GLU A 145 -5.37 -24.30 24.85
C GLU A 145 -4.38 -23.81 23.80
N ILE A 146 -3.82 -22.62 24.03
CA ILE A 146 -2.75 -22.00 23.24
C ILE A 146 -1.75 -21.33 24.18
N THR A 147 -0.54 -21.15 23.69
CA THR A 147 0.47 -20.27 24.27
C THR A 147 0.19 -18.81 23.92
N GLU A 148 0.86 -17.90 24.62
CA GLU A 148 0.77 -16.47 24.33
C GLU A 148 1.32 -16.14 22.93
N SER A 149 2.43 -16.76 22.51
CA SER A 149 3.00 -16.57 21.17
C SER A 149 2.02 -16.99 20.06
N GLU A 150 1.38 -18.15 20.23
CA GLU A 150 0.38 -18.66 19.28
C GLU A 150 -0.82 -17.72 19.13
N SER A 151 -1.15 -16.93 20.15
CA SER A 151 -2.32 -16.04 20.13
C SER A 151 -2.26 -14.96 19.05
N PHE A 152 -1.06 -14.56 18.60
CA PHE A 152 -0.88 -13.59 17.52
C PHE A 152 -0.65 -14.25 16.14
N SER A 153 -0.57 -15.58 16.09
CA SER A 153 -0.32 -16.29 14.85
C SER A 153 -1.53 -16.24 13.92
N SER A 154 -1.27 -16.14 12.61
CA SER A 154 -2.31 -16.19 11.59
C SER A 154 -3.06 -17.53 11.62
N THR A 155 -2.38 -18.64 11.93
CA THR A 155 -3.00 -19.97 12.04
C THR A 155 -4.08 -20.01 13.12
N PHE A 156 -3.77 -19.55 14.34
CA PHE A 156 -4.75 -19.50 15.42
C PHE A 156 -5.89 -18.54 15.11
N LEU A 157 -5.58 -17.31 14.71
CA LEU A 157 -6.58 -16.27 14.47
C LEU A 157 -7.51 -16.61 13.31
N ASN A 158 -7.02 -17.22 12.23
CA ASN A 158 -7.85 -17.70 11.13
C ASN A 158 -8.80 -18.82 11.58
N LYS A 159 -8.32 -19.76 12.40
CA LYS A 159 -9.16 -20.82 12.97
C LYS A 159 -10.25 -20.25 13.89
N LEU A 160 -9.88 -19.32 14.77
CA LEU A 160 -10.82 -18.67 15.69
C LEU A 160 -11.85 -17.84 14.92
N ALA A 161 -11.43 -17.06 13.92
CA ALA A 161 -12.33 -16.28 13.08
C ALA A 161 -13.36 -17.16 12.38
N LYS A 162 -12.94 -18.31 11.84
CA LYS A 162 -13.86 -19.29 11.25
C LYS A 162 -14.84 -19.85 12.28
N GLU A 163 -14.36 -20.21 13.48
CA GLU A 163 -15.21 -20.73 14.55
C GLU A 163 -16.30 -19.72 14.97
N LEU A 164 -15.93 -18.46 15.18
CA LEU A 164 -16.85 -17.41 15.59
C LEU A 164 -17.84 -17.07 14.47
N PHE A 165 -17.39 -17.03 13.22
CA PHE A 165 -18.27 -16.83 12.06
C PHE A 165 -19.35 -17.91 11.95
N GLU A 166 -19.00 -19.19 12.15
CA GLU A 166 -19.94 -20.30 12.12
C GLU A 166 -21.02 -20.26 13.21
N LYS A 167 -20.79 -19.47 14.28
CA LYS A 167 -21.73 -19.23 15.37
C LYS A 167 -22.49 -17.91 15.23
N SER A 168 -22.14 -17.08 14.26
CA SER A 168 -22.72 -15.75 14.06
C SER A 168 -24.00 -15.79 13.22
N ASP A 169 -24.79 -14.73 13.32
CA ASP A 169 -25.94 -14.39 12.47
C ASP A 169 -25.57 -14.11 11.00
N LEU A 170 -24.27 -13.93 10.71
CA LEU A 170 -23.73 -13.72 9.36
C LEU A 170 -23.40 -15.03 8.63
N LYS A 171 -23.55 -16.18 9.30
CA LYS A 171 -23.32 -17.49 8.69
C LYS A 171 -24.14 -17.67 7.42
N GLY A 172 -23.49 -18.13 6.35
CA GLY A 172 -24.12 -18.42 5.07
C GLY A 172 -24.50 -17.18 4.24
N LYS A 173 -24.25 -15.96 4.73
CA LYS A 173 -24.41 -14.73 3.92
C LYS A 173 -23.33 -14.68 2.83
N LYS A 174 -23.75 -14.38 1.60
CA LYS A 174 -22.85 -14.36 0.42
C LYS A 174 -21.76 -13.29 0.60
N GLY A 175 -20.54 -13.65 0.22
CA GLY A 175 -19.40 -12.73 0.21
C GLY A 175 -18.89 -12.29 1.59
N ILE A 176 -19.40 -12.84 2.70
CA ILE A 176 -18.86 -12.54 4.04
C ILE A 176 -17.58 -13.33 4.29
N VAL A 177 -16.50 -12.61 4.62
CA VAL A 177 -15.19 -13.17 4.95
C VAL A 177 -14.78 -12.69 6.35
N PRO A 178 -14.65 -13.60 7.34
CA PRO A 178 -14.17 -13.25 8.67
C PRO A 178 -12.64 -13.12 8.72
N GLN A 179 -12.14 -12.20 9.53
CA GLN A 179 -10.71 -12.01 9.75
C GLN A 179 -10.46 -11.53 11.18
N ALA A 180 -9.72 -12.30 11.98
CA ALA A 180 -9.25 -11.87 13.29
C ALA A 180 -7.80 -11.37 13.21
N LEU A 181 -7.48 -10.26 13.88
CA LEU A 181 -6.15 -9.65 13.85
C LEU A 181 -5.71 -9.20 15.26
N PRO A 182 -4.41 -9.27 15.56
CA PRO A 182 -3.85 -8.70 16.78
C PRO A 182 -3.62 -7.19 16.62
N PHE A 183 -3.76 -6.46 17.71
CA PHE A 183 -3.55 -5.01 17.81
C PHE A 183 -2.72 -4.71 19.05
N TYR A 184 -1.99 -3.59 19.03
CA TYR A 184 -1.07 -3.20 20.10
C TYR A 184 -0.07 -4.32 20.43
N ALA A 185 0.58 -4.89 19.40
CA ALA A 185 1.40 -6.10 19.48
C ALA A 185 0.74 -7.24 20.28
N GLY A 186 -0.56 -7.47 20.07
CA GLY A 186 -1.27 -8.57 20.70
C GLY A 186 -1.79 -8.30 22.11
N ASN A 187 -1.84 -7.04 22.54
CA ASN A 187 -2.56 -6.67 23.76
C ASN A 187 -4.08 -6.58 23.54
N LYS A 188 -4.54 -6.49 22.29
CA LYS A 188 -5.96 -6.51 21.88
C LYS A 188 -6.16 -7.34 20.62
N PHE A 189 -7.39 -7.84 20.43
CA PHE A 189 -7.76 -8.64 19.27
C PHE A 189 -9.13 -8.20 18.76
N TYR A 190 -9.20 -7.89 17.46
CA TYR A 190 -10.47 -7.53 16.81
C TYR A 190 -10.77 -8.49 15.67
N MET A 191 -12.06 -8.79 15.52
CA MET A 191 -12.61 -9.56 14.41
C MET A 191 -13.34 -8.64 13.45
N PHE A 192 -13.01 -8.74 12.17
CA PHE A 192 -13.62 -8.02 11.06
C PHE A 192 -14.42 -8.99 10.22
N TYR A 193 -15.70 -8.69 9.99
CA TYR A 193 -16.52 -9.35 8.99
C TYR A 193 -16.54 -8.45 7.77
N LYS A 194 -16.01 -8.95 6.66
CA LYS A 194 -15.86 -8.19 5.41
C LYS A 194 -16.88 -8.66 4.39
N LYS A 195 -17.51 -7.76 3.63
CA LYS A 195 -18.40 -8.11 2.52
C LYS A 195 -17.71 -7.82 1.18
N VAL A 196 -17.37 -8.88 0.44
CA VAL A 196 -16.57 -8.82 -0.79
C VAL A 196 -17.46 -8.88 -2.01
N TYR A 197 -17.35 -7.90 -2.92
CA TYR A 197 -17.98 -7.87 -4.24
C TYR A 197 -16.93 -8.12 -5.33
N PRO A 198 -17.04 -9.21 -6.11
CA PRO A 198 -16.02 -9.59 -7.09
C PRO A 198 -16.26 -9.09 -8.51
N ASP A 199 -17.43 -8.51 -8.84
CA ASP A 199 -17.67 -7.84 -10.13
C ASP A 199 -17.46 -6.33 -9.97
N VAL A 200 -16.25 -5.87 -10.30
CA VAL A 200 -15.89 -4.45 -10.34
C VAL A 200 -15.46 -4.09 -11.77
N ARG A 201 -16.00 -2.99 -12.29
CA ARG A 201 -15.80 -2.57 -13.69
C ARG A 201 -15.14 -1.20 -13.77
N MET A 202 -14.22 -1.02 -14.71
CA MET A 202 -13.57 0.26 -14.97
C MET A 202 -14.54 1.22 -15.67
N VAL A 203 -14.66 2.44 -15.15
CA VAL A 203 -15.60 3.47 -15.62
C VAL A 203 -14.84 4.62 -16.27
N ALA A 204 -13.83 5.14 -15.60
CA ALA A 204 -13.03 6.24 -16.10
C ALA A 204 -11.60 6.22 -15.55
N ALA A 205 -10.64 6.65 -16.36
CA ALA A 205 -9.27 6.91 -15.94
C ALA A 205 -8.71 8.06 -16.81
N PRO A 206 -8.14 9.12 -16.22
CA PRO A 206 -7.40 10.10 -17.00
C PRO A 206 -6.15 9.46 -17.62
N PRO A 207 -5.59 10.03 -18.69
CA PRO A 207 -4.28 9.60 -19.21
C PRO A 207 -3.19 9.73 -18.13
N SER A 208 -2.13 8.93 -18.22
CA SER A 208 -1.02 8.95 -17.24
C SER A 208 -0.32 10.30 -17.14
N SER A 209 -0.36 11.10 -18.21
CA SER A 209 0.11 12.50 -18.22
C SER A 209 -0.70 13.44 -17.32
N ILE A 210 -1.82 12.97 -16.77
CA ILE A 210 -2.61 13.65 -15.73
C ILE A 210 -2.58 12.82 -14.45
N GLY A 211 -2.97 11.53 -14.55
CA GLY A 211 -3.06 10.60 -13.44
C GLY A 211 -1.74 10.29 -12.73
N LYS A 212 -0.62 10.55 -13.41
CA LYS A 212 0.75 10.39 -12.91
C LYS A 212 1.67 11.51 -13.42
N PHE A 213 1.13 12.73 -13.60
CA PHE A 213 1.94 13.90 -13.95
C PHE A 213 3.08 14.11 -12.94
N GLY A 214 4.28 14.33 -13.45
CA GLY A 214 5.54 14.40 -12.72
C GLY A 214 6.16 13.05 -12.35
N GLY A 215 5.57 11.93 -12.79
CA GLY A 215 6.17 10.61 -12.77
C GLY A 215 6.85 10.21 -11.45
N GLU A 216 8.07 9.70 -11.55
CA GLU A 216 8.88 9.37 -10.39
C GLU A 216 9.59 10.60 -9.81
N THR A 217 9.77 11.67 -10.59
CA THR A 217 10.43 12.91 -10.13
C THR A 217 9.65 13.58 -9.00
N ASP A 218 8.35 13.76 -9.18
CA ASP A 218 7.46 14.40 -8.21
C ASP A 218 6.86 13.41 -7.19
N ASN A 219 7.11 12.09 -7.31
CA ASN A 219 6.60 11.08 -6.36
C ASN A 219 7.08 11.35 -4.93
N TRP A 220 6.20 11.31 -3.92
CA TRP A 220 6.51 11.72 -2.54
C TRP A 220 6.94 13.20 -2.38
N MET A 221 6.63 14.07 -3.33
CA MET A 221 7.06 15.48 -3.30
C MET A 221 5.87 16.43 -3.20
N TRP A 222 6.05 17.51 -2.44
CA TRP A 222 5.24 18.72 -2.52
C TRP A 222 6.13 19.91 -2.91
N PRO A 223 5.69 20.83 -3.80
CA PRO A 223 4.37 20.94 -4.45
C PRO A 223 4.06 19.87 -5.51
N ARG A 224 2.78 19.44 -5.57
CA ARG A 224 2.29 18.36 -6.45
C ARG A 224 1.16 18.85 -7.36
N HIS A 225 1.12 18.36 -8.60
CA HIS A 225 0.15 18.79 -9.63
C HIS A 225 -0.48 17.60 -10.37
N THR A 226 -0.66 16.48 -9.66
CA THR A 226 -1.06 15.21 -10.24
C THR A 226 -2.57 15.00 -10.07
N GLY A 227 -3.28 14.73 -11.16
CA GLY A 227 -4.70 14.36 -11.16
C GLY A 227 -4.90 12.89 -10.85
N ASP A 228 -4.39 12.41 -9.72
CA ASP A 228 -4.31 10.99 -9.35
C ASP A 228 -5.67 10.38 -8.97
N PHE A 229 -6.53 10.12 -9.97
CA PHE A 229 -7.80 9.44 -9.79
C PHE A 229 -8.11 8.42 -10.87
N SER A 230 -8.94 7.44 -10.52
CA SER A 230 -9.65 6.57 -11.45
C SER A 230 -11.01 6.20 -10.85
N MET A 231 -11.94 5.80 -11.70
CA MET A 231 -13.30 5.46 -11.32
C MET A 231 -13.67 4.05 -11.75
N PHE A 232 -14.32 3.36 -10.84
CA PHE A 232 -14.81 1.99 -11.02
C PHE A 232 -16.26 1.89 -10.56
N ARG A 233 -16.92 0.76 -10.81
CA ARG A 233 -18.27 0.52 -10.32
C ARG A 233 -18.45 -0.90 -9.82
N ILE A 234 -19.15 -1.02 -8.71
CA ILE A 234 -19.54 -2.32 -8.15
C ILE A 234 -20.81 -2.81 -8.84
N TYR A 235 -20.76 -4.06 -9.31
CA TYR A 235 -21.91 -4.80 -9.81
C TYR A 235 -22.26 -5.96 -8.88
N ALA A 236 -23.53 -6.34 -8.87
CA ALA A 236 -24.09 -7.37 -8.01
C ALA A 236 -25.18 -8.17 -8.74
N ASP A 237 -25.64 -9.25 -8.11
CA ASP A 237 -26.83 -9.94 -8.61
C ASP A 237 -28.09 -9.07 -8.48
N ALA A 238 -29.22 -9.54 -9.03
CA ALA A 238 -30.48 -8.79 -9.02
C ALA A 238 -31.01 -8.44 -7.62
N ASN A 239 -30.53 -9.11 -6.56
CA ASN A 239 -30.89 -8.85 -5.18
C ASN A 239 -29.90 -7.90 -4.48
N GLY A 240 -28.87 -7.43 -5.19
CA GLY A 240 -27.78 -6.63 -4.62
C GLY A 240 -26.79 -7.47 -3.80
N GLU A 241 -26.77 -8.80 -3.96
CA GLU A 241 -25.79 -9.65 -3.28
C GLU A 241 -24.52 -9.84 -4.14
N PRO A 242 -23.36 -10.06 -3.50
CA PRO A 242 -22.12 -10.33 -4.21
C PRO A 242 -22.25 -11.50 -5.19
N ALA A 243 -21.81 -11.28 -6.42
CA ALA A 243 -21.77 -12.26 -7.48
C ALA A 243 -20.52 -12.05 -8.35
N GLU A 244 -19.97 -13.16 -8.84
CA GLU A 244 -18.96 -13.13 -9.91
C GLU A 244 -19.54 -12.44 -11.15
N TYR A 245 -18.65 -12.03 -12.07
CA TYR A 245 -19.05 -11.35 -13.29
C TYR A 245 -20.14 -12.14 -14.06
N SER A 246 -21.21 -11.42 -14.40
CA SER A 246 -22.22 -11.83 -15.36
C SER A 246 -22.67 -10.61 -16.16
N ALA A 247 -22.97 -10.81 -17.44
CA ALA A 247 -23.57 -9.78 -18.28
C ALA A 247 -24.93 -9.27 -17.74
N SER A 248 -25.61 -10.08 -16.92
CA SER A 248 -26.90 -9.73 -16.29
C SER A 248 -26.76 -9.04 -14.93
N ASN A 249 -25.55 -8.92 -14.38
CA ASN A 249 -25.35 -8.21 -13.11
C ASN A 249 -25.74 -6.74 -13.28
N VAL A 250 -26.23 -6.14 -12.20
CA VAL A 250 -26.68 -4.75 -12.17
C VAL A 250 -25.78 -3.90 -11.25
N PRO A 251 -25.68 -2.59 -11.49
CA PRO A 251 -25.01 -1.67 -10.58
C PRO A 251 -25.51 -1.83 -9.14
N LEU A 252 -24.59 -1.92 -8.18
CA LEU A 252 -24.94 -2.08 -6.77
C LEU A 252 -25.61 -0.81 -6.26
N LYS A 253 -26.84 -0.95 -5.74
CA LYS A 253 -27.49 0.11 -4.96
C LYS A 253 -26.89 0.14 -3.56
N THR A 254 -26.14 1.20 -3.25
CA THR A 254 -25.39 1.29 -2.00
C THR A 254 -26.23 1.84 -0.86
N LYS A 255 -25.94 1.43 0.38
CA LYS A 255 -26.64 1.93 1.59
C LYS A 255 -26.28 3.40 1.89
N LYS A 256 -25.08 3.81 1.49
CA LYS A 256 -24.51 5.14 1.70
C LYS A 256 -23.58 5.47 0.53
N HIS A 257 -23.59 6.74 0.13
CA HIS A 257 -22.58 7.36 -0.71
C HIS A 257 -22.20 8.72 -0.11
N LEU A 258 -21.04 9.25 -0.52
CA LEU A 258 -20.53 10.54 -0.10
C LEU A 258 -21.11 11.65 -0.97
N ASN A 259 -21.60 12.72 -0.33
CA ASN A 259 -21.89 13.97 -1.02
C ASN A 259 -20.57 14.68 -1.34
N ILE A 260 -20.48 15.34 -2.49
CA ILE A 260 -19.27 16.03 -2.97
C ILE A 260 -19.41 17.52 -2.77
N SER A 261 -18.47 18.15 -2.06
CA SER A 261 -18.49 19.58 -1.79
C SER A 261 -17.55 20.35 -2.72
N ILE A 262 -18.07 21.35 -3.43
CA ILE A 262 -17.28 22.24 -4.29
C ILE A 262 -17.13 23.67 -3.73
N LYS A 263 -17.51 23.89 -2.45
CA LYS A 263 -17.46 25.17 -1.73
C LYS A 263 -16.07 25.82 -1.67
N GLY A 264 -15.02 25.05 -1.94
CA GLY A 264 -13.62 25.45 -1.82
C GLY A 264 -13.08 25.29 -0.41
N LEU A 265 -11.75 25.37 -0.29
CA LEU A 265 -11.00 25.12 0.93
C LEU A 265 -10.24 26.37 1.37
N LYS A 266 -10.05 26.51 2.68
CA LYS A 266 -9.23 27.53 3.33
C LYS A 266 -8.25 26.89 4.30
N GLU A 267 -7.17 27.60 4.59
CA GLU A 267 -6.26 27.19 5.66
C GLU A 267 -7.01 27.11 7.00
N GLY A 268 -6.81 26.00 7.71
CA GLY A 268 -7.46 25.71 8.98
C GLY A 268 -8.77 24.93 8.86
N ASP A 269 -9.34 24.76 7.66
CA ASP A 269 -10.55 23.93 7.49
C ASP A 269 -10.31 22.51 7.99
N TYR A 270 -11.33 21.93 8.64
CA TYR A 270 -11.27 20.57 9.15
C TYR A 270 -11.19 19.55 8.00
N ALA A 271 -10.34 18.53 8.18
CA ALA A 271 -10.22 17.42 7.26
C ALA A 271 -10.07 16.10 8.03
N MET A 272 -10.87 15.10 7.67
CA MET A 272 -10.71 13.73 8.15
C MET A 272 -10.60 12.74 7.00
N ILE A 273 -9.91 11.63 7.25
CA ILE A 273 -9.75 10.53 6.31
C ILE A 273 -10.17 9.25 6.99
N MET A 274 -10.96 8.44 6.30
CA MET A 274 -11.20 7.03 6.65
C MET A 274 -10.58 6.15 5.59
N GLY A 275 -9.77 5.16 5.97
CA GLY A 275 -9.12 4.30 4.99
C GLY A 275 -8.42 3.11 5.61
N PHE A 276 -7.63 2.41 4.80
CA PHE A 276 -6.97 1.15 5.17
C PHE A 276 -5.45 1.31 5.20
N PRO A 277 -4.88 2.03 6.19
CA PRO A 277 -3.43 2.14 6.32
C PRO A 277 -2.81 0.75 6.47
N GLY A 278 -1.81 0.46 5.65
CA GLY A 278 -1.17 -0.84 5.50
C GLY A 278 -0.37 -1.24 6.73
N SER A 279 0.73 -0.55 6.98
CA SER A 279 1.60 -0.87 8.11
C SER A 279 2.37 0.34 8.61
N THR A 280 2.42 0.50 9.93
CA THR A 280 3.36 1.40 10.61
C THR A 280 4.20 0.59 11.59
N SER A 281 5.24 1.21 12.13
CA SER A 281 6.04 0.65 13.22
C SER A 281 6.46 1.78 14.17
N ARG A 282 5.45 2.42 14.76
CA ARG A 282 5.59 3.57 15.66
C ARG A 282 6.30 3.22 16.96
N TYR A 283 6.27 1.94 17.33
CA TYR A 283 6.79 1.44 18.58
C TYR A 283 8.17 0.78 18.48
N LEU A 284 8.88 0.93 17.36
CA LEU A 284 10.26 0.44 17.24
C LEU A 284 11.19 1.10 18.25
N THR A 285 12.12 0.31 18.78
CA THR A 285 13.29 0.79 19.53
C THR A 285 14.35 1.37 18.59
N VAL A 286 15.35 2.05 19.15
CA VAL A 286 16.51 2.60 18.43
C VAL A 286 17.24 1.52 17.63
N SER A 287 17.44 0.34 18.21
CA SER A 287 18.10 -0.79 17.53
C SER A 287 17.30 -1.27 16.33
N GLU A 288 15.98 -1.35 16.44
CA GLU A 288 15.11 -1.75 15.34
C GLU A 288 14.99 -0.71 14.24
N VAL A 289 15.03 0.60 14.58
CA VAL A 289 15.10 1.66 13.56
C VAL A 289 16.39 1.51 12.74
N LYS A 290 17.53 1.23 13.38
CA LYS A 290 18.79 0.99 12.68
C LYS A 290 18.74 -0.26 11.80
N GLU A 291 18.19 -1.37 12.32
CA GLU A 291 17.98 -2.58 11.53
C GLU A 291 17.13 -2.29 10.28
N ARG A 292 16.05 -1.52 10.39
CA ARG A 292 15.26 -1.12 9.22
C ARG A 292 16.08 -0.32 8.21
N MET A 293 16.88 0.64 8.66
CA MET A 293 17.72 1.44 7.77
C MET A 293 18.77 0.59 7.03
N GLU A 294 19.45 -0.28 7.77
CA GLU A 294 20.68 -0.95 7.32
C GLU A 294 20.42 -2.33 6.72
N ALA A 295 19.55 -3.12 7.33
CA ALA A 295 19.26 -4.50 6.93
C ALA A 295 18.07 -4.63 5.96
N SER A 296 17.22 -3.60 5.84
CA SER A 296 16.06 -3.61 4.95
C SER A 296 16.13 -2.53 3.85
N ASN A 297 16.22 -1.25 4.23
CA ASN A 297 16.12 -0.16 3.26
C ASN A 297 17.37 -0.05 2.38
N ALA A 298 18.57 -0.05 2.96
CA ALA A 298 19.82 0.06 2.21
C ALA A 298 19.98 -1.01 1.10
N PRO A 299 19.82 -2.32 1.36
CA PRO A 299 19.93 -3.32 0.29
C PRO A 299 18.83 -3.19 -0.76
N ARG A 300 17.58 -2.85 -0.37
CA ARG A 300 16.49 -2.60 -1.31
C ARG A 300 16.81 -1.44 -2.26
N ILE A 301 17.33 -0.34 -1.73
CA ILE A 301 17.69 0.85 -2.52
C ILE A 301 18.68 0.48 -3.62
N ARG A 302 19.74 -0.26 -3.27
CA ARG A 302 20.77 -0.69 -4.22
C ARG A 302 20.19 -1.61 -5.31
N ILE A 303 19.55 -2.69 -4.91
CA ILE A 303 19.07 -3.73 -5.83
C ILE A 303 17.98 -3.21 -6.76
N ARG A 304 17.00 -2.48 -6.21
CA ARG A 304 15.93 -1.90 -7.02
C ARG A 304 16.43 -0.79 -7.93
N GLY A 305 17.40 0.02 -7.51
CA GLY A 305 18.04 1.02 -8.36
C GLY A 305 18.63 0.38 -9.62
N THR A 306 19.47 -0.65 -9.44
CA THR A 306 20.07 -1.38 -10.56
C THR A 306 19.03 -2.03 -11.47
N ARG A 307 17.98 -2.64 -10.92
CA ARG A 307 16.87 -3.18 -11.73
C ARG A 307 16.16 -2.08 -12.52
N GLN A 308 15.86 -0.96 -11.88
CA GLN A 308 15.11 0.14 -12.49
C GLN A 308 15.88 0.80 -13.62
N ASP A 309 17.20 0.93 -13.53
CA ASP A 309 18.01 1.45 -14.62
C ASP A 309 17.84 0.62 -15.90
N VAL A 310 17.91 -0.72 -15.76
CA VAL A 310 17.71 -1.66 -16.88
C VAL A 310 16.29 -1.57 -17.44
N LEU A 311 15.27 -1.57 -16.55
CA LEU A 311 13.88 -1.48 -16.98
C LEU A 311 13.57 -0.16 -17.67
N LYS A 312 14.08 0.97 -17.15
CA LYS A 312 13.84 2.30 -17.72
C LYS A 312 14.42 2.40 -19.13
N GLU A 313 15.63 1.90 -19.36
CA GLU A 313 16.23 1.83 -20.69
C GLU A 313 15.36 1.01 -21.66
N ALA A 314 14.92 -0.18 -21.23
CA ALA A 314 14.09 -1.06 -22.06
C ALA A 314 12.71 -0.48 -22.37
N MET A 315 12.04 0.13 -21.39
CA MET A 315 10.73 0.77 -21.54
C MET A 315 10.81 2.03 -22.42
N ASN A 316 11.92 2.77 -22.39
CA ASN A 316 12.11 3.93 -23.27
C ASN A 316 12.28 3.52 -24.74
N ALA A 317 12.85 2.34 -24.99
CA ALA A 317 13.12 1.85 -26.33
C ALA A 317 11.91 1.18 -27.03
N SER A 318 10.84 0.82 -26.30
CA SER A 318 9.72 0.06 -26.86
C SER A 318 8.40 0.31 -26.12
N ASP A 319 7.36 0.72 -26.85
CA ASP A 319 6.02 0.90 -26.27
C ASP A 319 5.41 -0.41 -25.78
N LYS A 320 5.69 -1.53 -26.47
CA LYS A 320 5.28 -2.84 -25.98
C LYS A 320 5.87 -3.10 -24.59
N VAL A 321 7.19 -2.95 -24.43
CA VAL A 321 7.86 -3.17 -23.14
C VAL A 321 7.39 -2.17 -22.09
N ARG A 322 7.19 -0.90 -22.47
CA ARG A 322 6.60 0.12 -21.60
C ARG A 322 5.26 -0.34 -21.04
N ILE A 323 4.35 -0.82 -21.88
CA ILE A 323 3.03 -1.32 -21.45
C ILE A 323 3.19 -2.55 -20.56
N GLN A 324 4.00 -3.54 -20.97
CA GLN A 324 4.22 -4.79 -20.23
C GLN A 324 4.79 -4.54 -18.82
N TYR A 325 5.76 -3.64 -18.69
CA TYR A 325 6.48 -3.40 -17.42
C TYR A 325 5.98 -2.18 -16.66
N ALA A 326 4.99 -1.42 -17.16
CA ALA A 326 4.48 -0.20 -16.52
C ALA A 326 4.17 -0.40 -15.03
N ASN A 327 3.34 -1.39 -14.69
CA ASN A 327 2.94 -1.65 -13.31
C ASN A 327 4.12 -2.20 -12.46
N LYS A 328 4.95 -3.08 -13.03
CA LYS A 328 6.13 -3.65 -12.36
C LYS A 328 7.17 -2.58 -12.01
N TYR A 329 7.41 -1.63 -12.92
CA TYR A 329 8.30 -0.51 -12.71
C TYR A 329 7.76 0.44 -11.65
N ALA A 330 6.49 0.87 -11.78
CA ALA A 330 5.85 1.79 -10.84
C ALA A 330 5.84 1.23 -9.41
N GLY A 331 5.45 -0.03 -9.22
CA GLY A 331 5.46 -0.68 -7.90
C GLY A 331 6.88 -0.82 -7.31
N SER A 332 7.88 -1.08 -8.16
CA SER A 332 9.28 -1.12 -7.74
C SER A 332 9.78 0.26 -7.30
N SER A 333 9.51 1.28 -8.13
CA SER A 333 9.99 2.65 -7.94
C SER A 333 9.38 3.32 -6.71
N ASN A 334 8.09 3.08 -6.45
CA ASN A 334 7.42 3.62 -5.28
C ASN A 334 8.13 3.25 -3.96
N TYR A 335 8.36 1.96 -3.73
CA TYR A 335 9.04 1.49 -2.51
C TYR A 335 10.54 1.76 -2.51
N TRP A 336 11.16 1.89 -3.69
CA TRP A 336 12.56 2.31 -3.81
C TRP A 336 12.73 3.76 -3.34
N LYS A 337 11.93 4.69 -3.87
CA LYS A 337 11.95 6.10 -3.48
C LYS A 337 11.53 6.30 -2.02
N ASN A 338 10.50 5.57 -1.56
CA ASN A 338 10.10 5.54 -0.16
C ASN A 338 11.26 5.10 0.75
N SER A 339 12.03 4.07 0.39
CA SER A 339 13.16 3.61 1.21
C SER A 339 14.30 4.63 1.28
N ILE A 340 14.59 5.32 0.17
CA ILE A 340 15.56 6.42 0.13
C ILE A 340 15.10 7.54 1.07
N GLY A 341 13.87 8.00 0.89
CA GLY A 341 13.37 9.13 1.65
C GLY A 341 13.10 8.80 3.12
N MET A 342 12.73 7.57 3.46
CA MET A 342 12.62 7.13 4.85
C MET A 342 13.96 7.19 5.56
N ASN A 343 15.04 6.64 4.97
CA ASN A 343 16.37 6.71 5.56
C ASN A 343 16.84 8.17 5.72
N LYS A 344 16.58 9.01 4.71
CA LYS A 344 16.90 10.44 4.78
C LYS A 344 16.11 11.15 5.88
N ALA A 345 14.79 10.95 5.94
CA ALA A 345 13.91 11.57 6.93
C ALA A 345 14.22 11.09 8.36
N ILE A 346 14.64 9.84 8.56
CA ILE A 346 15.11 9.36 9.88
C ILE A 346 16.28 10.20 10.40
N ILE A 347 17.21 10.56 9.52
CA ILE A 347 18.38 11.39 9.85
C ILE A 347 17.97 12.84 10.02
N ASP A 348 17.33 13.43 9.01
CA ASP A 348 17.02 14.86 8.97
C ASP A 348 16.04 15.27 10.09
N ASN A 349 15.08 14.41 10.45
CA ASN A 349 14.09 14.67 11.49
C ASN A 349 14.54 14.18 12.89
N ASN A 350 15.79 13.76 13.07
CA ASN A 350 16.34 13.25 14.33
C ASN A 350 15.50 12.13 14.98
N VAL A 351 14.98 11.20 14.17
CA VAL A 351 14.07 10.14 14.66
C VAL A 351 14.74 9.24 15.67
N LEU A 352 16.02 8.89 15.46
CA LEU A 352 16.80 8.10 16.41
C LEU A 352 16.92 8.81 17.78
N GLY A 353 17.09 10.13 17.77
CA GLY A 353 17.09 10.94 19.00
C GLY A 353 15.75 10.88 19.72
N THR A 354 14.64 11.06 18.98
CA THR A 354 13.29 10.94 19.55
C THR A 354 13.02 9.55 20.15
N LYS A 355 13.47 8.48 19.50
CA LYS A 355 13.34 7.10 20.03
C LYS A 355 14.20 6.90 21.29
N ALA A 356 15.43 7.40 21.31
CA ALA A 356 16.29 7.32 22.48
C ALA A 356 15.67 8.07 23.69
N GLU A 357 15.05 9.23 23.46
CA GLU A 357 14.31 9.94 24.51
C GLU A 357 13.10 9.16 25.03
N GLN A 358 12.35 8.49 24.14
CA GLN A 358 11.24 7.62 24.53
C GLN A 358 11.73 6.46 25.40
N GLU A 359 12.80 5.79 25.00
CA GLU A 359 13.40 4.69 25.76
C GLU A 359 13.91 5.15 27.12
N ALA A 360 14.54 6.32 27.21
CA ALA A 360 14.98 6.89 28.49
C ALA A 360 13.80 7.17 29.43
N LYS A 361 12.70 7.76 28.90
CA LYS A 361 11.46 7.97 29.66
C LYS A 361 10.84 6.65 30.11
N PHE A 362 10.79 5.66 29.21
CA PHE A 362 10.28 4.33 29.50
C PHE A 362 11.09 3.62 30.59
N ALA A 363 12.43 3.69 30.52
CA ALA A 363 13.31 3.09 31.53
C ALA A 363 13.10 3.73 32.92
N LYS A 364 12.87 5.04 32.99
CA LYS A 364 12.53 5.73 34.24
C LYS A 364 11.18 5.26 34.77
N PHE A 365 10.14 5.23 33.93
CA PHE A 365 8.82 4.74 34.28
C PHE A 365 8.84 3.29 34.78
N ALA A 366 9.57 2.41 34.09
CA ALA A 366 9.70 1.01 34.46
C ALA A 366 10.29 0.82 35.87
N LYS A 367 11.30 1.63 36.23
CA LYS A 367 11.90 1.65 37.57
C LYS A 367 10.92 2.15 38.63
N GLU A 368 10.19 3.23 38.33
CA GLU A 368 9.18 3.79 39.24
C GLU A 368 8.02 2.82 39.50
N LYS A 369 7.62 2.04 38.48
CA LYS A 369 6.64 0.96 38.60
C LYS A 369 7.16 -0.29 39.30
N ASN A 370 8.47 -0.39 39.51
CA ASN A 370 9.15 -1.59 40.02
C ASN A 370 8.74 -2.86 39.24
N ASN A 371 8.61 -2.75 37.92
CA ASN A 371 8.23 -3.86 37.05
C ASN A 371 9.47 -4.39 36.31
N THR A 372 9.94 -5.57 36.71
CA THR A 372 11.15 -6.19 36.17
C THR A 372 11.06 -6.53 34.69
N ASP A 373 9.86 -6.84 34.17
CA ASP A 373 9.69 -7.12 32.75
C ASP A 373 9.88 -5.85 31.93
N TYR A 374 9.30 -4.73 32.38
CA TYR A 374 9.49 -3.42 31.74
C TYR A 374 10.93 -2.92 31.83
N MET A 375 11.60 -3.18 32.96
CA MET A 375 13.01 -2.76 33.13
C MET A 375 13.96 -3.47 32.14
N ASN A 376 13.65 -4.70 31.75
CA ASN A 376 14.54 -5.53 30.94
C ASN A 376 14.15 -5.63 29.45
N VAL A 377 12.91 -5.24 29.08
CA VAL A 377 12.37 -5.53 27.74
C VAL A 377 13.17 -4.88 26.60
N VAL A 378 13.61 -3.63 26.74
CA VAL A 378 14.37 -2.94 25.69
C VAL A 378 15.73 -3.60 25.44
N ALA A 379 16.46 -3.95 26.51
CA ALA A 379 17.73 -4.65 26.38
C ALA A 379 17.58 -6.02 25.70
N LYS A 380 16.50 -6.76 26.00
CA LYS A 380 16.20 -8.03 25.33
C LYS A 380 15.86 -7.84 23.86
N ILE A 381 15.18 -6.75 23.49
CA ILE A 381 14.94 -6.40 22.08
C ILE A 381 16.28 -6.13 21.40
N ASP A 382 17.15 -5.32 21.99
CA ASP A 382 18.48 -5.01 21.43
C ASP A 382 19.32 -6.28 21.18
N GLU A 383 19.35 -7.20 22.13
CA GLU A 383 20.04 -8.49 22.00
C GLU A 383 19.47 -9.36 20.87
N ALA A 384 18.15 -9.36 20.69
CA ALA A 384 17.49 -10.09 19.61
C ALA A 384 17.73 -9.44 18.24
N VAL A 385 17.69 -8.11 18.15
CA VAL A 385 18.00 -7.34 16.93
C VAL A 385 19.45 -7.56 16.50
N ALA A 386 20.40 -7.60 17.43
CA ALA A 386 21.80 -7.88 17.13
C ALA A 386 22.01 -9.25 16.46
N LYS A 387 21.18 -10.24 16.78
CA LYS A 387 21.21 -11.58 16.17
C LYS A 387 20.48 -11.63 14.83
N THR A 388 19.33 -10.94 14.72
CA THR A 388 18.44 -11.01 13.55
C THR A 388 18.92 -10.12 12.40
N SER A 389 19.53 -8.97 12.68
CA SER A 389 19.92 -7.98 11.67
C SER A 389 20.82 -8.52 10.54
N PRO A 390 21.90 -9.28 10.81
CA PRO A 390 22.74 -9.86 9.75
C PRO A 390 21.98 -10.89 8.87
N ILE A 391 21.08 -11.66 9.48
CA ILE A 391 20.24 -12.64 8.77
C ILE A 391 19.22 -11.89 7.92
N LYS A 392 18.62 -10.83 8.46
CA LYS A 392 17.66 -9.97 7.78
C LYS A 392 18.28 -9.30 6.57
N TYR A 393 19.51 -8.78 6.67
CA TYR A 393 20.23 -8.20 5.53
C TYR A 393 20.41 -9.23 4.40
N GLN A 394 20.89 -10.44 4.71
CA GLN A 394 21.03 -11.51 3.72
C GLN A 394 19.67 -11.88 3.09
N GLN A 395 18.62 -11.98 3.90
CA GLN A 395 17.28 -12.31 3.43
C GLN A 395 16.72 -11.21 2.52
N THR A 396 16.91 -9.93 2.86
CA THR A 396 16.48 -8.81 2.02
C THR A 396 17.23 -8.81 0.69
N CYS A 397 18.55 -8.98 0.70
CA CYS A 397 19.34 -9.08 -0.54
C CYS A 397 18.85 -10.24 -1.43
N LEU A 398 18.60 -11.40 -0.82
CA LEU A 398 18.15 -12.60 -1.52
C LEU A 398 16.77 -12.41 -2.16
N THR A 399 15.82 -11.88 -1.38
CA THR A 399 14.44 -11.68 -1.81
C THR A 399 14.32 -10.57 -2.86
N GLU A 400 14.95 -9.41 -2.66
CA GLU A 400 14.94 -8.32 -3.64
C GLU A 400 15.64 -8.72 -4.95
N THR A 401 16.67 -9.59 -4.90
CA THR A 401 17.39 -10.05 -6.11
C THR A 401 16.65 -11.17 -6.83
N PHE A 402 16.40 -12.29 -6.16
CA PHE A 402 16.02 -13.54 -6.81
C PHE A 402 14.52 -13.83 -6.80
N PHE A 403 13.72 -13.07 -6.04
CA PHE A 403 12.27 -13.23 -5.95
C PHE A 403 11.50 -12.02 -6.46
N GLY A 404 12.00 -10.79 -6.20
CA GLY A 404 11.40 -9.55 -6.70
C GLY A 404 12.10 -8.98 -7.94
N GLY A 405 13.38 -9.32 -8.14
CA GLY A 405 14.20 -8.73 -9.18
C GLY A 405 14.16 -9.50 -10.50
N ILE A 406 14.70 -10.71 -10.45
CA ILE A 406 14.75 -11.68 -11.57
C ILE A 406 13.47 -12.50 -11.59
N GLU A 407 12.73 -12.42 -12.70
CA GLU A 407 11.41 -13.05 -12.84
C GLU A 407 11.53 -14.51 -13.32
N PHE A 408 12.47 -14.81 -14.22
CA PHE A 408 12.63 -16.13 -14.81
C PHE A 408 13.11 -17.17 -13.78
N GLY A 409 12.58 -18.37 -13.91
CA GLY A 409 12.95 -19.51 -13.10
C GLY A 409 12.22 -20.77 -13.54
N SER A 410 12.20 -21.77 -12.66
CA SER A 410 11.52 -23.04 -12.88
C SER A 410 10.83 -23.49 -11.58
N PRO A 411 9.64 -24.12 -11.64
CA PRO A 411 8.95 -24.64 -10.47
C PRO A 411 9.62 -25.92 -9.98
N PHE A 412 10.77 -25.79 -9.30
CA PHE A 412 11.63 -26.93 -8.95
C PHE A 412 10.90 -28.05 -8.18
N MET A 413 9.93 -27.71 -7.31
CA MET A 413 9.12 -28.69 -6.59
C MET A 413 8.20 -29.50 -7.51
N VAL A 414 7.66 -28.89 -8.57
CA VAL A 414 6.87 -29.60 -9.58
C VAL A 414 7.79 -30.47 -10.44
N MET A 415 8.98 -29.97 -10.75
CA MET A 415 10.02 -30.74 -11.44
C MET A 415 10.46 -31.96 -10.64
N ASP A 416 10.59 -31.85 -9.31
CA ASP A 416 10.90 -32.99 -8.42
C ASP A 416 9.79 -34.03 -8.40
N LYS A 417 8.54 -33.60 -8.25
CA LYS A 417 7.39 -34.50 -8.33
C LYS A 417 7.29 -35.20 -9.67
N LEU A 418 7.60 -34.50 -10.76
CA LEU A 418 7.66 -35.11 -12.09
C LEU A 418 8.81 -36.11 -12.19
N LYS A 419 9.98 -35.80 -11.65
CA LYS A 419 11.12 -36.73 -11.57
C LYS A 419 10.73 -38.00 -10.82
N GLU A 420 10.16 -37.88 -9.63
CA GLU A 420 9.69 -39.03 -8.83
C GLU A 420 8.67 -39.87 -9.60
N ALA A 421 7.71 -39.22 -10.27
CA ALA A 421 6.70 -39.92 -11.07
C ALA A 421 7.31 -40.67 -12.27
N LEU A 422 8.34 -40.12 -12.91
CA LEU A 422 9.09 -40.77 -14.00
C LEU A 422 9.87 -42.00 -13.50
N GLU A 423 10.50 -41.90 -12.33
CA GLU A 423 11.24 -43.01 -11.70
C GLU A 423 10.29 -44.16 -11.31
N GLN A 424 9.12 -43.80 -10.78
CA GLN A 424 8.07 -44.74 -10.39
C GLN A 424 7.22 -45.27 -11.56
N LYS A 425 7.39 -44.69 -12.77
CA LYS A 425 6.57 -44.99 -13.96
C LYS A 425 5.07 -44.81 -13.69
N ASN A 426 4.71 -43.75 -12.98
CA ASN A 426 3.32 -43.43 -12.64
C ASN A 426 2.75 -42.44 -13.67
N ASP A 427 2.11 -42.97 -14.72
CA ASP A 427 1.58 -42.19 -15.84
C ASP A 427 0.59 -41.09 -15.40
N SER A 428 -0.30 -41.40 -14.45
CA SER A 428 -1.28 -40.42 -13.94
C SER A 428 -0.59 -39.24 -13.25
N SER A 429 0.43 -39.50 -12.43
CA SER A 429 1.22 -38.44 -11.78
C SER A 429 2.07 -37.66 -12.79
N ILE A 430 2.61 -38.32 -13.82
CA ILE A 430 3.35 -37.65 -14.90
C ILE A 430 2.42 -36.66 -15.62
N GLU A 431 1.24 -37.10 -16.03
CA GLU A 431 0.25 -36.26 -16.72
C GLU A 431 -0.21 -35.08 -15.86
N ALA A 432 -0.48 -35.32 -14.57
CA ALA A 432 -0.87 -34.27 -13.63
C ALA A 432 0.22 -33.19 -13.47
N ASN A 433 1.49 -33.59 -13.30
CA ASN A 433 2.59 -32.63 -13.17
C ASN A 433 2.87 -31.90 -14.50
N ILE A 434 2.75 -32.56 -15.66
CA ILE A 434 2.86 -31.89 -16.97
C ILE A 434 1.76 -30.84 -17.14
N LYS A 435 0.53 -31.12 -16.67
CA LYS A 435 -0.56 -30.14 -16.69
C LYS A 435 -0.19 -28.89 -15.87
N VAL A 436 0.32 -29.09 -14.65
CA VAL A 436 0.80 -27.98 -13.81
C VAL A 436 1.95 -27.22 -14.48
N LEU A 437 2.89 -27.92 -15.13
CA LEU A 437 3.98 -27.24 -15.86
C LEU A 437 3.47 -26.39 -17.03
N LYS A 438 2.39 -26.80 -17.71
CA LYS A 438 1.77 -25.99 -18.77
C LYS A 438 1.15 -24.72 -18.20
N GLU A 439 0.50 -24.81 -17.04
CA GLU A 439 -0.05 -23.65 -16.32
C GLU A 439 1.10 -22.69 -15.94
N VAL A 440 2.16 -23.21 -15.30
CA VAL A 440 3.33 -22.40 -14.92
C VAL A 440 4.04 -21.79 -16.13
N PHE A 441 4.18 -22.52 -17.24
CA PHE A 441 4.77 -21.98 -18.47
C PHE A 441 3.99 -20.77 -18.98
N ASN A 442 2.66 -20.86 -19.00
CA ASN A 442 1.80 -19.75 -19.41
C ASN A 442 1.86 -18.57 -18.41
N ASP A 443 2.00 -18.85 -17.12
CA ASP A 443 2.16 -17.82 -16.08
C ASP A 443 3.49 -17.09 -16.20
N ILE A 444 4.58 -17.77 -16.55
CA ILE A 444 5.89 -17.15 -16.82
C ILE A 444 5.80 -16.32 -18.10
N HIS A 445 5.35 -16.93 -19.21
CA HIS A 445 5.23 -16.29 -20.52
C HIS A 445 3.91 -15.55 -20.70
N ASN A 446 3.48 -14.87 -19.64
CA ASN A 446 2.27 -14.06 -19.66
C ASN A 446 2.47 -12.79 -20.53
N LYS A 447 1.38 -12.09 -20.80
CA LYS A 447 1.39 -10.91 -21.68
C LYS A 447 2.33 -9.79 -21.21
N ASP A 448 2.67 -9.71 -19.92
CA ASP A 448 3.45 -8.64 -19.28
C ASP A 448 4.91 -9.05 -19.01
N TYR A 449 5.33 -10.24 -19.46
CA TYR A 449 6.72 -10.71 -19.36
C TYR A 449 7.46 -10.54 -20.69
N ASP A 450 8.71 -10.07 -20.61
CA ASP A 450 9.65 -10.07 -21.73
C ASP A 450 10.96 -10.76 -21.30
N HIS A 451 11.24 -11.87 -21.97
CA HIS A 451 12.35 -12.76 -21.61
C HIS A 451 13.72 -12.09 -21.76
N GLU A 452 13.88 -11.19 -22.74
CA GLU A 452 15.16 -10.51 -22.98
C GLU A 452 15.38 -9.34 -22.04
N VAL A 453 14.30 -8.64 -21.65
CA VAL A 453 14.37 -7.63 -20.60
C VAL A 453 14.79 -8.26 -19.27
N ASP A 454 14.16 -9.36 -18.89
CA ASP A 454 14.49 -10.07 -17.65
C ASP A 454 15.91 -10.69 -17.70
N ARG A 455 16.37 -11.16 -18.87
CA ARG A 455 17.77 -11.58 -19.08
C ARG A 455 18.74 -10.45 -18.75
N LYS A 456 18.48 -9.22 -19.24
CA LYS A 456 19.30 -8.04 -18.91
C LYS A 456 19.28 -7.73 -17.42
N VAL A 457 18.12 -7.84 -16.77
CA VAL A 457 18.00 -7.66 -15.31
C VAL A 457 18.83 -8.70 -14.56
N ALA A 458 18.76 -9.97 -14.94
CA ALA A 458 19.56 -11.02 -14.33
C ALA A 458 21.07 -10.78 -14.48
N LYS A 459 21.53 -10.36 -15.67
CA LYS A 459 22.93 -10.00 -15.92
C LYS A 459 23.42 -8.85 -15.03
N ALA A 460 22.54 -7.92 -14.66
CA ALA A 460 22.88 -6.83 -13.76
C ALA A 460 22.84 -7.24 -12.27
N LEU A 461 21.85 -8.04 -11.86
CA LEU A 461 21.61 -8.32 -10.44
C LEU A 461 22.45 -9.46 -9.86
N LEU A 462 22.79 -10.49 -10.63
CA LEU A 462 23.67 -11.58 -10.17
C LEU A 462 25.06 -11.09 -9.68
N PRO A 463 25.80 -10.26 -10.44
CA PRO A 463 27.08 -9.73 -9.97
C PRO A 463 26.91 -8.76 -8.79
N LEU A 464 25.86 -7.93 -8.78
CA LEU A 464 25.57 -7.01 -7.67
C LEU A 464 25.36 -7.79 -6.35
N TYR A 465 24.61 -8.89 -6.38
CA TYR A 465 24.41 -9.71 -5.19
C TYR A 465 25.73 -10.33 -4.69
N ALA A 466 26.61 -10.78 -5.59
CA ALA A 466 27.94 -11.26 -5.20
C ALA A 466 28.79 -10.17 -4.55
N GLU A 467 28.68 -8.92 -5.02
CA GLU A 467 29.36 -7.78 -4.39
C GLU A 467 28.83 -7.53 -2.97
N MET A 468 27.51 -7.63 -2.78
CA MET A 468 26.84 -7.31 -1.51
C MET A 468 26.95 -8.41 -0.46
N ILE A 469 27.13 -9.67 -0.87
CA ILE A 469 27.13 -10.85 0.01
C ILE A 469 28.47 -11.59 -0.05
N PRO A 470 29.14 -11.85 1.10
CA PRO A 470 30.38 -12.62 1.15
C PRO A 470 30.24 -14.02 0.53
N ALA A 471 31.30 -14.52 -0.11
CA ALA A 471 31.27 -15.79 -0.87
C ALA A 471 30.67 -16.97 -0.09
N GLY A 472 31.07 -17.18 1.17
CA GLY A 472 30.57 -18.27 2.01
C GLY A 472 29.10 -18.15 2.46
N GLN A 473 28.42 -17.06 2.12
CA GLN A 473 27.02 -16.82 2.45
C GLN A 473 26.09 -16.82 1.22
N ARG A 474 26.63 -17.00 0.02
CA ARG A 474 25.86 -16.95 -1.23
C ARG A 474 25.09 -18.27 -1.47
N PRO A 475 23.98 -18.24 -2.25
CA PRO A 475 23.35 -19.46 -2.76
C PRO A 475 24.32 -20.32 -3.56
N ALA A 476 24.09 -21.63 -3.61
CA ALA A 476 24.94 -22.58 -4.33
C ALA A 476 25.07 -22.31 -5.84
N ILE A 477 24.22 -21.45 -6.42
CA ILE A 477 24.33 -21.02 -7.82
C ILE A 477 25.70 -20.39 -8.10
N TYR A 478 26.28 -19.69 -7.12
CA TYR A 478 27.57 -19.04 -7.30
C TYR A 478 28.71 -20.05 -7.43
N ASP A 479 28.64 -21.19 -6.74
CA ASP A 479 29.61 -22.27 -6.93
C ASP A 479 29.55 -22.87 -8.34
N VAL A 480 28.35 -22.96 -8.92
CA VAL A 480 28.13 -23.42 -10.30
C VAL A 480 28.73 -22.41 -11.28
N ILE A 481 28.46 -21.11 -11.08
CA ILE A 481 29.01 -20.05 -11.92
C ILE A 481 30.54 -20.06 -11.89
N GLU A 482 31.15 -20.20 -10.71
CA GLU A 482 32.61 -20.22 -10.60
C GLU A 482 33.23 -21.48 -11.23
N LYS A 483 32.66 -22.66 -11.00
CA LYS A 483 33.24 -23.93 -11.45
C LYS A 483 32.96 -24.24 -12.92
N GLU A 484 31.73 -24.02 -13.37
CA GLU A 484 31.27 -24.43 -14.71
C GLU A 484 31.38 -23.28 -15.72
N TYR A 485 31.20 -22.04 -15.28
CA TYR A 485 31.24 -20.84 -16.11
C TYR A 485 32.46 -19.96 -15.86
N LYS A 486 33.41 -20.40 -15.03
CA LYS A 486 34.68 -19.69 -14.73
C LYS A 486 34.47 -18.26 -14.21
N GLY A 487 33.39 -18.03 -13.46
CA GLY A 487 33.03 -16.73 -12.92
C GLY A 487 32.30 -15.79 -13.90
N ASP A 488 31.98 -16.27 -15.11
CA ASP A 488 31.24 -15.48 -16.10
C ASP A 488 29.73 -15.54 -15.84
N TYR A 489 29.22 -14.51 -15.16
CA TYR A 489 27.79 -14.33 -14.92
C TYR A 489 26.97 -14.23 -16.20
N ASN A 490 27.49 -13.60 -17.25
CA ASN A 490 26.76 -13.43 -18.50
C ASN A 490 26.59 -14.76 -19.21
N ALA A 491 27.65 -15.57 -19.29
CA ALA A 491 27.59 -16.90 -19.88
C ALA A 491 26.61 -17.82 -19.14
N TYR A 492 26.57 -17.76 -17.81
CA TYR A 492 25.59 -18.50 -17.01
C TYR A 492 24.15 -18.06 -17.31
N VAL A 493 23.90 -16.75 -17.31
CA VAL A 493 22.57 -16.22 -17.61
C VAL A 493 22.15 -16.57 -19.03
N ASP A 494 23.01 -16.41 -20.03
CA ASP A 494 22.71 -16.77 -21.41
C ASP A 494 22.37 -18.26 -21.53
N ALA A 495 23.17 -19.15 -20.93
CA ALA A 495 22.86 -20.57 -20.93
C ALA A 495 21.50 -20.88 -20.27
N MET A 496 21.18 -20.24 -19.15
CA MET A 496 19.90 -20.41 -18.47
C MET A 496 18.71 -19.96 -19.34
N TYR A 497 18.79 -18.78 -19.94
CA TYR A 497 17.72 -18.19 -20.75
C TYR A 497 17.62 -18.80 -22.16
N ASP A 498 18.68 -19.42 -22.68
CA ASP A 498 18.63 -20.05 -24.01
C ASP A 498 18.18 -21.51 -23.94
N THR A 499 18.58 -22.24 -22.91
CA THR A 499 18.55 -23.71 -22.93
C THR A 499 17.60 -24.35 -21.91
N SER A 500 17.13 -23.61 -20.90
CA SER A 500 16.27 -24.19 -19.88
C SER A 500 14.93 -24.64 -20.47
N ILE A 501 14.33 -25.65 -19.84
CA ILE A 501 13.08 -26.30 -20.26
C ILE A 501 11.96 -25.28 -20.47
N LEU A 502 11.82 -24.33 -19.54
CA LEU A 502 10.74 -23.33 -19.57
C LEU A 502 11.16 -22.02 -20.25
N ALA A 503 12.35 -21.93 -20.84
CA ALA A 503 12.85 -20.68 -21.41
C ALA A 503 12.05 -20.21 -22.62
N ASN A 504 11.57 -21.14 -23.45
CA ASN A 504 10.77 -20.84 -24.62
C ASN A 504 9.89 -22.04 -25.01
N GLN A 505 8.92 -21.79 -25.89
CA GLN A 505 7.96 -22.81 -26.34
C GLN A 505 8.66 -24.03 -26.96
N ALA A 506 9.73 -23.83 -27.74
CA ALA A 506 10.41 -24.93 -28.42
C ALA A 506 11.12 -25.87 -27.41
N ASN A 507 11.78 -25.31 -26.40
CA ASN A 507 12.39 -26.09 -25.32
C ASN A 507 11.33 -26.84 -24.52
N PHE A 508 10.22 -26.16 -24.19
CA PHE A 508 9.15 -26.75 -23.40
C PHE A 508 8.44 -27.88 -24.14
N ASP A 509 8.07 -27.67 -25.40
CA ASP A 509 7.45 -28.67 -26.28
C ASP A 509 8.34 -29.90 -26.45
N LYS A 510 9.65 -29.68 -26.63
CA LYS A 510 10.62 -30.76 -26.72
C LYS A 510 10.66 -31.58 -25.44
N PHE A 511 10.62 -30.94 -24.28
CA PHE A 511 10.64 -31.61 -22.98
C PHE A 511 9.35 -32.41 -22.75
N ILE A 512 8.17 -31.81 -22.89
CA ILE A 512 6.89 -32.49 -22.59
C ILE A 512 6.58 -33.64 -23.55
N LYS A 513 7.14 -33.65 -24.77
CA LYS A 513 7.04 -34.79 -25.70
C LYS A 513 7.77 -36.03 -25.19
N LYS A 514 8.86 -35.86 -24.44
CA LYS A 514 9.68 -36.96 -23.91
C LYS A 514 10.38 -36.52 -22.62
N PRO A 515 9.65 -36.38 -21.51
CA PRO A 515 10.24 -35.98 -20.24
C PRO A 515 11.19 -37.06 -19.75
N THR A 516 12.35 -36.64 -19.21
CA THR A 516 13.33 -37.57 -18.63
C THR A 516 13.91 -36.99 -17.35
N VAL A 517 14.23 -37.86 -16.39
CA VAL A 517 14.90 -37.49 -15.13
C VAL A 517 16.17 -36.68 -15.41
N LYS A 518 17.01 -37.15 -16.34
CA LYS A 518 18.27 -36.48 -16.72
C LYS A 518 18.05 -35.07 -17.27
N ALA A 519 16.96 -34.82 -18.00
CA ALA A 519 16.66 -33.48 -18.51
C ALA A 519 16.27 -32.54 -17.36
N ILE A 520 15.49 -33.02 -16.39
CA ILE A 520 15.11 -32.26 -15.19
C ILE A 520 16.34 -31.93 -14.34
N GLU A 521 17.19 -32.94 -14.09
CA GLU A 521 18.40 -32.77 -13.26
C GLU A 521 19.42 -31.81 -13.86
N LYS A 522 19.48 -31.71 -15.19
CA LYS A 522 20.41 -30.83 -15.91
C LYS A 522 19.83 -29.45 -16.23
N ASP A 523 18.56 -29.21 -15.91
CA ASP A 523 17.91 -27.94 -16.23
C ASP A 523 18.46 -26.81 -15.35
N ILE A 524 19.06 -25.80 -15.98
CA ILE A 524 19.78 -24.72 -15.29
C ILE A 524 18.79 -23.88 -14.46
N ALA A 525 17.63 -23.52 -15.02
CA ALA A 525 16.61 -22.77 -14.29
C ALA A 525 16.05 -23.52 -13.08
N THR A 526 15.94 -24.86 -13.15
CA THR A 526 15.53 -25.72 -12.03
C THR A 526 16.57 -25.75 -10.92
N GLN A 527 17.86 -25.89 -11.27
CA GLN A 527 18.95 -25.82 -10.29
C GLN A 527 19.05 -24.44 -9.64
N TYR A 528 18.98 -23.37 -10.45
CA TYR A 528 18.92 -21.98 -9.99
C TYR A 528 17.80 -21.76 -8.99
N SER A 529 16.59 -22.19 -9.35
CA SER A 529 15.40 -22.00 -8.52
C SER A 529 15.51 -22.78 -7.22
N ARG A 530 15.95 -24.04 -7.26
CA ARG A 530 16.21 -24.82 -6.04
C ARG A 530 17.19 -24.12 -5.12
N ALA A 531 18.35 -23.71 -5.63
CA ALA A 531 19.41 -23.12 -4.83
C ALA A 531 18.99 -21.80 -4.14
N LYS A 532 18.17 -20.95 -4.79
CA LYS A 532 17.64 -19.74 -4.13
C LYS A 532 16.62 -20.08 -3.04
N PHE A 533 15.79 -21.10 -3.23
CA PHE A 533 14.84 -21.56 -2.21
C PHE A 533 15.54 -22.25 -1.03
N ASP A 534 16.56 -23.07 -1.29
CA ASP A 534 17.37 -23.71 -0.24
C ASP A 534 18.05 -22.65 0.64
N LYS A 535 18.63 -21.60 0.02
CA LYS A 535 19.22 -20.50 0.77
C LYS A 535 18.16 -19.72 1.57
N TYR A 536 16.97 -19.50 1.00
CA TYR A 536 15.87 -18.85 1.70
C TYR A 536 15.45 -19.66 2.94
N THR A 537 15.24 -20.97 2.79
CA THR A 537 14.91 -21.88 3.89
C THR A 537 16.00 -21.90 4.95
N ASN A 538 17.27 -21.98 4.55
CA ASN A 538 18.39 -21.94 5.49
C ASN A 538 18.44 -20.64 6.31
N LEU A 539 18.18 -19.48 5.69
CA LEU A 539 18.08 -18.21 6.42
C LEU A 539 16.88 -18.20 7.38
N ALA A 540 15.73 -18.77 6.98
CA ALA A 540 14.57 -18.91 7.86
C ALA A 540 14.86 -19.84 9.06
N GLU A 541 15.59 -20.92 8.85
CA GLU A 541 16.05 -21.82 9.92
C GLU A 541 17.02 -21.14 10.88
N GLN A 542 17.97 -20.34 10.36
CA GLN A 542 18.88 -19.52 11.17
C GLN A 542 18.13 -18.49 12.01
N MET A 543 17.05 -17.91 11.47
CA MET A 543 16.16 -17.00 12.20
C MET A 543 15.45 -17.72 13.36
N GLY A 544 15.10 -19.00 13.18
CA GLY A 544 14.55 -19.86 14.23
C GLY A 544 13.32 -19.26 14.89
N LYS A 545 13.32 -19.20 16.23
CA LYS A 545 12.24 -18.64 17.05
C LYS A 545 12.41 -17.17 17.43
N LEU A 546 13.47 -16.51 16.96
CA LEU A 546 13.73 -15.10 17.29
C LEU A 546 12.56 -14.16 16.94
N PRO A 547 11.81 -14.34 15.83
CA PRO A 547 10.66 -13.50 15.54
C PRO A 547 9.51 -13.66 16.54
N GLU A 548 9.28 -14.90 17.03
CA GLU A 548 8.26 -15.18 18.05
C GLU A 548 8.66 -14.56 19.40
N GLU A 549 9.94 -14.67 19.76
CA GLU A 549 10.50 -14.04 20.96
C GLU A 549 10.38 -12.52 20.91
N LEU A 550 10.74 -11.90 19.77
CA LEU A 550 10.58 -10.47 19.54
C LEU A 550 9.12 -10.02 19.65
N ALA A 551 8.17 -10.78 19.10
CA ALA A 551 6.74 -10.45 19.19
C ALA A 551 6.25 -10.41 20.66
N LEU A 552 6.71 -11.31 21.52
CA LEU A 552 6.39 -11.30 22.96
C LEU A 552 7.03 -10.12 23.69
N LEU A 553 8.26 -9.75 23.31
CA LEU A 553 8.93 -8.57 23.85
C LEU A 553 8.20 -7.29 23.43
N HIS A 554 7.76 -7.18 22.17
CA HIS A 554 6.94 -6.05 21.69
C HIS A 554 5.62 -5.96 22.43
N LYS A 555 4.94 -7.08 22.68
CA LYS A 555 3.72 -7.08 23.50
C LYS A 555 3.96 -6.42 24.85
N THR A 556 5.05 -6.79 25.51
CA THR A 556 5.45 -6.25 26.82
C THR A 556 5.81 -4.77 26.74
N TYR A 557 6.63 -4.38 25.76
CA TYR A 557 7.08 -3.01 25.57
C TYR A 557 5.91 -2.07 25.25
N ILE A 558 5.04 -2.45 24.31
CA ILE A 558 3.87 -1.64 23.91
C ILE A 558 2.86 -1.51 25.04
N ARG A 559 2.65 -2.57 25.84
CA ARG A 559 1.81 -2.49 27.05
C ARG A 559 2.36 -1.44 28.01
N GLY A 560 3.65 -1.51 28.32
CA GLY A 560 4.29 -0.54 29.22
C GLY A 560 4.30 0.90 28.67
N LEU A 561 4.50 1.09 27.37
CA LEU A 561 4.36 2.40 26.72
C LEU A 561 2.94 2.95 26.82
N GLY A 562 1.93 2.09 26.66
CA GLY A 562 0.53 2.45 26.84
C GLY A 562 0.24 2.92 28.26
N GLU A 563 0.70 2.17 29.27
CA GLU A 563 0.55 2.55 30.68
C GLU A 563 1.29 3.86 31.03
N MET A 564 2.48 4.06 30.47
CA MET A 564 3.28 5.28 30.68
C MET A 564 2.58 6.53 30.13
N LYS A 565 1.80 6.40 29.05
CA LYS A 565 1.11 7.52 28.39
C LYS A 565 -0.20 7.92 29.10
N LEU A 566 -0.75 7.09 29.99
CA LEU A 566 -2.04 7.39 30.62
C LEU A 566 -2.03 8.75 31.35
N PRO A 567 -3.12 9.53 31.27
CA PRO A 567 -4.42 9.22 30.65
C PRO A 567 -4.51 9.54 29.14
N VAL A 568 -3.41 9.85 28.46
CA VAL A 568 -3.42 10.17 27.03
C VAL A 568 -3.79 8.91 26.22
N PRO A 569 -4.84 8.97 25.38
CA PRO A 569 -5.24 7.86 24.51
C PRO A 569 -4.10 7.41 23.59
N SER A 570 -4.08 6.12 23.27
CA SER A 570 -3.12 5.52 22.33
C SER A 570 -3.84 4.83 21.18
N TYR A 571 -3.24 4.84 20.00
CA TYR A 571 -3.71 4.17 18.80
C TYR A 571 -2.73 3.04 18.41
N PRO A 572 -3.17 1.92 17.80
CA PRO A 572 -2.27 0.84 17.43
C PRO A 572 -1.57 1.12 16.09
N ASP A 573 -0.43 0.46 15.85
CA ASP A 573 0.17 0.42 14.52
C ASP A 573 -0.84 0.00 13.45
N ALA A 574 -0.70 0.55 12.24
CA ALA A 574 -1.50 0.15 11.09
C ALA A 574 -1.26 -1.33 10.73
N ASN A 575 -2.32 -1.99 10.27
CA ASN A 575 -2.31 -3.42 9.91
C ASN A 575 -3.36 -3.75 8.84
N PHE A 576 -3.58 -2.82 7.89
CA PHE A 576 -4.52 -2.90 6.79
C PHE A 576 -5.97 -3.15 7.23
N THR A 577 -6.40 -2.42 8.25
CA THR A 577 -7.76 -2.38 8.75
C THR A 577 -8.31 -0.97 8.68
N ILE A 578 -9.64 -0.81 8.69
CA ILE A 578 -10.24 0.53 8.60
C ILE A 578 -9.84 1.39 9.80
N ARG A 579 -9.26 2.56 9.53
CA ARG A 579 -8.86 3.57 10.52
C ARG A 579 -9.42 4.92 10.15
N LEU A 580 -9.44 5.81 11.13
CA LEU A 580 -9.75 7.22 10.96
C LEU A 580 -8.54 8.07 11.39
N THR A 581 -8.21 9.08 10.60
CA THR A 581 -7.29 10.15 11.00
C THR A 581 -7.97 11.50 10.77
N TYR A 582 -7.64 12.51 11.57
CA TYR A 582 -8.24 13.84 11.50
C TYR A 582 -7.17 14.92 11.63
N GLY A 583 -7.46 16.09 11.10
CA GLY A 583 -6.54 17.21 11.04
C GLY A 583 -7.17 18.41 10.36
N ASN A 584 -6.32 19.30 9.83
CA ASN A 584 -6.76 20.50 9.14
C ASN A 584 -5.98 20.73 7.84
N VAL A 585 -6.57 21.48 6.92
CA VAL A 585 -5.89 22.00 5.73
C VAL A 585 -4.80 22.96 6.16
N LYS A 586 -3.53 22.68 5.83
CA LYS A 586 -2.41 23.47 6.40
C LYS A 586 -1.15 23.53 5.52
N PRO A 587 -0.54 24.72 5.36
CA PRO A 587 0.76 24.88 4.73
C PRO A 587 1.89 24.34 5.60
N TYR A 588 3.12 24.34 5.08
CA TYR A 588 4.30 23.99 5.89
C TYR A 588 5.60 24.60 5.35
N SER A 589 6.63 24.60 6.19
CA SER A 589 7.97 25.03 5.84
C SER A 589 8.92 23.83 5.92
N PRO A 590 9.38 23.27 4.80
CA PRO A 590 10.24 22.09 4.80
C PRO A 590 11.65 22.37 5.33
N LYS A 591 12.10 23.63 5.21
CA LYS A 591 13.43 24.09 5.61
C LYS A 591 13.44 25.61 5.73
N ASP A 592 14.51 26.16 6.29
CA ASP A 592 14.72 27.59 6.43
C ASP A 592 14.57 28.32 5.08
N GLY A 593 13.91 29.49 5.11
CA GLY A 593 13.64 30.32 3.95
C GLY A 593 12.62 29.77 2.93
N VAL A 594 12.08 28.56 3.12
CA VAL A 594 11.12 27.94 2.20
C VAL A 594 9.75 27.81 2.86
N TYR A 595 8.71 28.24 2.15
CA TYR A 595 7.32 28.13 2.58
C TYR A 595 6.48 27.58 1.44
N TYR A 596 5.79 26.48 1.70
CA TYR A 596 4.87 25.89 0.74
C TYR A 596 3.43 26.18 1.14
N LYS A 597 2.67 26.72 0.18
CA LYS A 597 1.22 26.87 0.28
C LYS A 597 0.56 25.50 0.48
N TYR A 598 -0.65 25.52 1.04
CA TYR A 598 -1.44 24.31 1.21
C TYR A 598 -2.11 23.83 -0.08
N TYR A 599 -2.05 24.57 -1.19
CA TYR A 599 -2.69 24.19 -2.45
C TYR A 599 -1.80 24.49 -3.65
N THR A 600 -2.07 23.81 -4.76
CA THR A 600 -1.49 24.03 -6.08
C THR A 600 -2.58 24.30 -7.11
N THR A 601 -2.20 24.84 -8.27
CA THR A 601 -3.11 25.19 -9.36
C THR A 601 -2.62 24.64 -10.69
N THR A 602 -3.46 24.73 -11.73
CA THR A 602 -3.09 24.32 -13.09
C THR A 602 -1.95 25.13 -13.69
N ASP A 603 -1.64 26.32 -13.15
CA ASP A 603 -0.49 27.11 -13.62
C ASP A 603 0.82 26.35 -13.41
N GLY A 604 0.95 25.64 -12.28
CA GLY A 604 2.11 24.79 -12.00
C GLY A 604 2.23 23.57 -12.94
N ILE A 605 1.15 23.16 -13.62
CA ILE A 605 1.23 22.16 -14.69
C ILE A 605 1.92 22.77 -15.92
N LEU A 606 1.55 23.99 -16.31
CA LEU A 606 2.16 24.70 -17.44
C LEU A 606 3.62 25.09 -17.15
N GLU A 607 3.94 25.47 -15.91
CA GLU A 607 5.32 25.78 -15.49
C GLU A 607 6.24 24.55 -15.56
N LYS A 608 5.68 23.35 -15.35
CA LYS A 608 6.43 22.08 -15.39
C LYS A 608 6.43 21.41 -16.77
N GLU A 609 5.62 21.87 -17.72
CA GLU A 609 5.47 21.22 -19.03
C GLU A 609 6.82 21.03 -19.73
N ASN A 610 7.12 19.79 -20.09
CA ASN A 610 8.27 19.45 -20.90
C ASN A 610 7.90 18.34 -21.90
N PRO A 611 7.69 18.68 -23.19
CA PRO A 611 7.30 17.69 -24.22
C PRO A 611 8.33 16.58 -24.45
N GLU A 612 9.61 16.81 -24.12
CA GLU A 612 10.69 15.85 -24.29
C GLU A 612 10.81 14.88 -23.10
N ASP A 613 10.13 15.16 -21.99
CA ASP A 613 10.10 14.30 -20.80
C ASP A 613 8.69 13.76 -20.58
N ARG A 614 8.53 12.44 -20.76
CA ARG A 614 7.24 11.73 -20.60
C ARG A 614 6.60 11.96 -19.23
N GLU A 615 7.37 12.28 -18.19
CA GLU A 615 6.81 12.58 -16.87
C GLU A 615 6.05 13.92 -16.85
N PHE A 616 6.39 14.85 -17.74
CA PHE A 616 5.90 16.23 -17.75
C PHE A 616 5.21 16.64 -19.06
N VAL A 617 4.80 15.66 -19.87
CA VAL A 617 3.93 15.90 -21.03
C VAL A 617 2.55 16.35 -20.54
N VAL A 618 2.01 17.42 -21.15
CA VAL A 618 0.66 17.92 -20.89
C VAL A 618 -0.23 17.62 -22.10
N PRO A 619 -1.40 16.97 -21.95
CA PRO A 619 -2.32 16.76 -23.06
C PRO A 619 -2.75 18.07 -23.71
N ALA A 620 -2.71 18.14 -25.03
CA ALA A 620 -3.05 19.35 -25.78
C ALA A 620 -4.44 19.93 -25.42
N LYS A 621 -5.43 19.04 -25.19
CA LYS A 621 -6.77 19.47 -24.79
C LYS A 621 -6.79 20.06 -23.37
N LEU A 622 -6.04 19.49 -22.43
CA LEU A 622 -5.92 20.04 -21.08
C LEU A 622 -5.25 21.41 -21.13
N LYS A 623 -4.15 21.55 -21.88
CA LYS A 623 -3.47 22.83 -22.08
C LYS A 623 -4.42 23.90 -22.61
N GLU A 624 -5.21 23.59 -23.64
CA GLU A 624 -6.22 24.50 -24.19
C GLU A 624 -7.25 24.94 -23.12
N LEU A 625 -7.75 24.02 -22.30
CA LEU A 625 -8.70 24.32 -21.24
C LEU A 625 -8.09 25.27 -20.17
N ILE A 626 -6.82 25.05 -19.82
CA ILE A 626 -6.09 25.89 -18.85
C ILE A 626 -5.87 27.30 -19.41
N GLU A 627 -5.34 27.41 -20.63
CA GLU A 627 -5.07 28.70 -21.27
C GLU A 627 -6.34 29.54 -21.48
N LYS A 628 -7.47 28.88 -21.78
CA LYS A 628 -8.78 29.55 -21.93
C LYS A 628 -9.49 29.78 -20.60
N LYS A 629 -8.98 29.24 -19.49
CA LYS A 629 -9.65 29.23 -18.17
C LYS A 629 -11.07 28.68 -18.22
N ASP A 630 -11.33 27.66 -19.04
CA ASP A 630 -12.64 27.01 -19.16
C ASP A 630 -12.89 26.03 -18.00
N PHE A 631 -12.87 26.55 -16.78
CA PHE A 631 -12.96 25.77 -15.54
C PHE A 631 -14.39 25.61 -15.03
N GLY A 632 -15.34 26.39 -15.56
CA GLY A 632 -16.74 26.39 -15.11
C GLY A 632 -16.87 26.70 -13.61
N ARG A 633 -17.72 25.93 -12.92
CA ARG A 633 -18.01 26.09 -11.48
C ARG A 633 -16.91 25.56 -10.54
N TYR A 634 -15.81 25.04 -11.09
CA TYR A 634 -14.75 24.39 -10.31
C TYR A 634 -13.60 25.32 -9.93
N ALA A 635 -13.55 26.51 -10.55
CA ALA A 635 -12.54 27.51 -10.26
C ALA A 635 -12.65 28.05 -8.82
N LEU A 636 -11.51 28.42 -8.27
CA LEU A 636 -11.43 29.25 -7.08
C LEU A 636 -12.04 30.64 -7.34
N PRO A 637 -12.43 31.40 -6.29
CA PRO A 637 -12.97 32.76 -6.45
C PRO A 637 -12.05 33.74 -7.20
N ASN A 638 -10.75 33.48 -7.26
CA ASN A 638 -9.76 34.25 -8.03
C ASN A 638 -9.64 33.82 -9.50
N GLY A 639 -10.42 32.82 -9.95
CA GLY A 639 -10.42 32.32 -11.32
C GLY A 639 -9.33 31.27 -11.63
N GLU A 640 -8.58 30.80 -10.63
CA GLU A 640 -7.61 29.72 -10.78
C GLU A 640 -8.27 28.34 -10.61
N MET A 641 -7.74 27.32 -11.31
CA MET A 641 -8.19 25.94 -11.11
C MET A 641 -7.28 25.22 -10.10
N PRO A 642 -7.80 24.83 -8.92
CA PRO A 642 -7.03 24.10 -7.92
C PRO A 642 -6.78 22.67 -8.39
N VAL A 643 -5.61 22.11 -8.03
CA VAL A 643 -5.21 20.75 -8.43
C VAL A 643 -5.06 19.86 -7.20
N CYS A 644 -4.10 20.15 -6.33
CA CYS A 644 -3.89 19.39 -5.10
C CYS A 644 -3.94 20.30 -3.88
N PHE A 645 -4.14 19.72 -2.70
CA PHE A 645 -4.01 20.41 -1.42
C PHE A 645 -3.41 19.54 -0.31
N LEU A 646 -2.94 20.19 0.75
CA LEU A 646 -2.33 19.58 1.92
C LEU A 646 -3.28 19.57 3.11
N SER A 647 -3.24 18.48 3.87
CA SER A 647 -3.81 18.39 5.20
C SER A 647 -2.83 17.79 6.20
N THR A 648 -3.09 17.93 7.49
CA THR A 648 -2.25 17.36 8.57
C THR A 648 -2.65 15.93 8.95
N ASN A 649 -3.42 15.23 8.11
CA ASN A 649 -3.87 13.87 8.39
C ASN A 649 -2.68 12.89 8.40
N ASP A 650 -2.71 11.94 9.32
CA ASP A 650 -1.70 10.87 9.46
C ASP A 650 -2.06 9.67 8.59
N ILE A 651 -1.33 9.51 7.49
CA ILE A 651 -1.55 8.46 6.49
C ILE A 651 -0.27 7.66 6.23
N THR A 652 -0.43 6.47 5.68
CA THR A 652 0.66 5.63 5.14
C THR A 652 0.17 4.90 3.88
N GLY A 653 1.02 4.08 3.26
CA GLY A 653 0.65 3.21 2.16
C GLY A 653 -0.60 2.39 2.51
N GLY A 654 -1.59 2.33 1.61
CA GLY A 654 -2.92 1.77 1.87
C GLY A 654 -4.01 2.83 2.05
N ASN A 655 -3.65 4.05 2.48
CA ASN A 655 -4.57 5.21 2.46
C ASN A 655 -4.78 5.79 1.07
N SER A 656 -4.01 5.39 0.06
CA SER A 656 -4.25 5.78 -1.33
C SER A 656 -5.70 5.48 -1.72
N GLY A 657 -6.40 6.50 -2.22
CA GLY A 657 -7.80 6.44 -2.62
C GLY A 657 -8.77 6.62 -1.47
N SER A 658 -8.31 7.13 -0.32
CA SER A 658 -9.18 7.40 0.82
C SER A 658 -9.89 8.75 0.69
N PRO A 659 -11.14 8.85 1.17
CA PRO A 659 -11.90 10.09 1.07
C PRO A 659 -11.38 11.09 2.08
N VAL A 660 -11.16 12.31 1.61
CA VAL A 660 -10.90 13.47 2.46
C VAL A 660 -12.21 14.19 2.66
N LEU A 661 -12.68 14.21 3.91
CA LEU A 661 -14.00 14.68 4.29
C LEU A 661 -13.90 15.96 5.11
N ASN A 662 -14.77 16.92 4.82
CA ASN A 662 -14.90 18.14 5.62
C ASN A 662 -15.63 17.90 6.95
N GLU A 663 -15.93 18.99 7.68
CA GLU A 663 -16.57 18.91 8.99
C GLU A 663 -18.00 18.37 8.99
N ASN A 664 -18.63 18.30 7.82
CA ASN A 664 -19.99 17.78 7.60
C ASN A 664 -19.98 16.35 7.01
N GLY A 665 -18.80 15.76 6.78
CA GLY A 665 -18.69 14.44 6.13
C GLY A 665 -18.89 14.48 4.61
N GLU A 666 -18.70 15.64 3.98
CA GLU A 666 -18.76 15.80 2.52
C GLU A 666 -17.36 15.65 1.94
N LEU A 667 -17.24 14.98 0.79
CA LEU A 667 -16.01 14.74 0.07
C LEU A 667 -15.46 16.05 -0.51
N ILE A 668 -14.25 16.41 -0.10
CA ILE A 668 -13.49 17.59 -0.56
C ILE A 668 -12.23 17.21 -1.34
N GLY A 669 -11.81 15.96 -1.28
CA GLY A 669 -10.67 15.46 -2.04
C GLY A 669 -10.43 13.98 -1.83
N CYS A 670 -9.41 13.46 -2.50
CA CYS A 670 -8.98 12.06 -2.42
C CYS A 670 -7.50 12.01 -2.05
N ALA A 671 -7.17 11.33 -0.95
CA ALA A 671 -5.79 11.20 -0.49
C ALA A 671 -4.99 10.28 -1.42
N PHE A 672 -3.77 10.67 -1.78
CA PHE A 672 -2.96 9.87 -2.72
C PHE A 672 -1.48 9.77 -2.39
N ASP A 673 -0.92 10.68 -1.60
CA ASP A 673 0.52 10.67 -1.31
C ASP A 673 0.85 11.38 0.02
N GLY A 674 2.06 11.20 0.52
CA GLY A 674 2.64 12.01 1.60
C GLY A 674 3.78 12.88 1.07
N ASN A 675 4.08 14.00 1.74
CA ASN A 675 5.25 14.81 1.36
C ASN A 675 6.57 14.13 1.77
N TRP A 676 7.69 14.61 1.20
CA TRP A 676 8.99 13.97 1.38
C TRP A 676 9.40 13.81 2.85
N GLU A 677 9.15 14.85 3.64
CA GLU A 677 9.46 14.87 5.07
C GLU A 677 8.58 13.90 5.88
N SER A 678 7.46 13.41 5.33
CA SER A 678 6.58 12.42 5.97
C SER A 678 7.03 10.97 5.80
N LEU A 679 8.13 10.70 5.09
CA LEU A 679 8.60 9.32 4.88
C LEU A 679 9.15 8.65 6.14
N SER A 680 9.48 9.40 7.19
CA SER A 680 9.73 8.84 8.53
C SER A 680 8.43 8.56 9.31
N GLY A 681 7.30 8.98 8.77
CA GLY A 681 5.95 8.89 9.32
C GLY A 681 5.39 7.49 9.44
N ASP A 682 6.15 6.43 9.17
CA ASP A 682 5.76 5.09 9.64
C ASP A 682 6.38 4.77 11.01
N ILE A 683 7.40 5.52 11.43
CA ILE A 683 8.19 5.29 12.64
C ILE A 683 7.95 6.42 13.64
N ASN A 684 7.94 7.67 13.18
CA ASN A 684 7.80 8.85 14.02
C ASN A 684 7.06 9.96 13.25
N PHE A 685 5.94 10.42 13.81
CA PHE A 685 5.16 11.47 13.19
C PHE A 685 5.69 12.85 13.62
N ASP A 686 5.73 13.79 12.69
CA ASP A 686 6.11 15.17 12.96
C ASP A 686 5.01 16.13 12.49
N ASN A 687 4.29 16.71 13.44
CA ASN A 687 3.20 17.65 13.18
C ASN A 687 3.60 18.88 12.35
N ASN A 688 4.86 19.30 12.41
CA ASN A 688 5.31 20.50 11.71
C ASN A 688 5.63 20.22 10.25
N LEU A 689 6.14 19.02 9.97
CA LEU A 689 6.68 18.66 8.65
C LEU A 689 5.75 17.77 7.84
N GLN A 690 5.00 16.87 8.47
CA GLN A 690 4.25 15.84 7.76
C GLN A 690 2.90 16.33 7.29
N ARG A 691 2.59 16.06 6.02
CA ARG A 691 1.37 16.46 5.34
C ARG A 691 0.90 15.34 4.44
N CYS A 692 -0.40 15.11 4.46
CA CYS A 692 -1.10 14.31 3.48
C CYS A 692 -1.33 15.17 2.23
N ILE A 693 -0.95 14.65 1.07
CA ILE A 693 -1.19 15.24 -0.24
C ILE A 693 -2.50 14.65 -0.78
N ASN A 694 -3.42 15.55 -1.09
CA ASN A 694 -4.77 15.24 -1.52
C ASN A 694 -5.04 15.84 -2.89
N LEU A 695 -5.78 15.11 -3.70
CA LEU A 695 -6.33 15.58 -4.96
C LEU A 695 -7.60 16.38 -4.66
N ASP A 696 -7.68 17.63 -5.12
CA ASP A 696 -8.86 18.46 -4.94
C ASP A 696 -10.03 17.88 -5.75
N ILE A 697 -11.18 17.66 -5.10
CA ILE A 697 -12.33 17.04 -5.77
C ILE A 697 -12.84 17.86 -6.96
N ARG A 698 -12.61 19.18 -6.95
CA ARG A 698 -12.96 20.07 -8.06
C ARG A 698 -12.13 19.76 -9.30
N TYR A 699 -10.86 19.36 -9.14
CA TYR A 699 -10.03 18.94 -10.27
C TYR A 699 -10.52 17.62 -10.88
N VAL A 700 -10.94 16.65 -10.05
CA VAL A 700 -11.57 15.40 -10.52
C VAL A 700 -12.79 15.71 -11.38
N LEU A 701 -13.71 16.53 -10.87
CA LEU A 701 -14.93 16.90 -11.58
C LEU A 701 -14.65 17.69 -12.87
N PHE A 702 -13.69 18.63 -12.82
CA PHE A 702 -13.25 19.38 -14.00
C PHE A 702 -12.71 18.46 -15.10
N ILE A 703 -11.81 17.53 -14.76
CA ILE A 703 -11.25 16.59 -15.73
C ILE A 703 -12.36 15.70 -16.31
N LEU A 704 -13.26 15.16 -15.47
CA LEU A 704 -14.39 14.34 -15.95
C LEU A 704 -15.30 15.10 -16.91
N GLU A 705 -15.71 16.32 -16.56
CA GLU A 705 -16.67 17.08 -17.35
C GLU A 705 -16.03 17.68 -18.61
N LYS A 706 -14.88 18.34 -18.48
CA LYS A 706 -14.29 19.16 -19.54
C LYS A 706 -13.33 18.39 -20.45
N LEU A 707 -12.61 17.41 -19.91
CA LEU A 707 -11.69 16.59 -20.70
C LEU A 707 -12.35 15.27 -21.14
N GLY A 708 -12.95 14.54 -20.20
CA GLY A 708 -13.56 13.23 -20.45
C GLY A 708 -14.94 13.29 -21.12
N GLY A 709 -15.63 14.43 -21.09
CA GLY A 709 -17.00 14.55 -21.60
C GLY A 709 -18.02 13.73 -20.79
N CYS A 710 -17.69 13.38 -19.55
CA CYS A 710 -18.46 12.47 -18.70
C CYS A 710 -19.57 13.17 -17.91
N GLY A 711 -20.36 14.05 -18.56
CA GLY A 711 -21.46 14.77 -17.91
C GLY A 711 -22.51 13.84 -17.25
N HIS A 712 -22.65 12.61 -17.76
CA HIS A 712 -23.53 11.60 -17.16
C HIS A 712 -23.06 11.15 -15.77
N LEU A 713 -21.74 11.10 -15.50
CA LEU A 713 -21.21 10.81 -14.17
C LEU A 713 -21.42 12.00 -13.23
N ILE A 714 -21.27 13.23 -13.72
CA ILE A 714 -21.57 14.44 -12.96
C ILE A 714 -23.02 14.44 -12.45
N ASN A 715 -23.96 14.04 -13.31
CA ASN A 715 -25.38 13.95 -12.98
C ASN A 715 -25.72 12.78 -12.02
N GLU A 716 -24.87 11.77 -11.94
CA GLU A 716 -25.04 10.62 -11.04
C GLU A 716 -24.64 10.96 -9.60
N MET A 717 -23.70 11.88 -9.42
CA MET A 717 -23.16 12.27 -8.12
C MET A 717 -24.03 13.31 -7.41
N THR A 718 -23.99 13.33 -6.08
CA THR A 718 -24.66 14.36 -5.27
C THR A 718 -23.66 15.49 -4.94
N ILE A 719 -23.76 16.63 -5.62
CA ILE A 719 -22.86 17.77 -5.45
C ILE A 719 -23.53 18.85 -4.59
N VAL A 720 -22.81 19.37 -3.60
CA VAL A 720 -23.21 20.49 -2.75
C VAL A 720 -22.29 21.70 -3.02
N GLU A 721 -22.91 22.88 -3.10
CA GLU A 721 -22.26 24.15 -3.49
C GLU A 721 -22.27 25.18 -2.38
#